data_AF-A0A943DLB1-F1
#
_entry.id   AF-A0A943DLB1-F1
#
_cell.length_a   1.000
_cell.length_b   1.000
_cell.length_c   1.000
_cell.angle_alpha   90.00
_cell.angle_beta   90.00
_cell.angle_gamma   90.00
#
_symmetry.space_group_name_H-M   'P 1'
#
loop_
_entity.id
_entity.type
_entity.pdbx_description
1 polymer ?
#
loop_
_entity_poly.entity_id
_entity_poly.type
_entity_poly.pdbx_seq_one_letter_code
_entity_poly.pdbx_strand_id
1 'polypeptide(L)'
;MRKNGKKIRLLGVATLLASQLGVFSSALTVVADETTASTSEPALVTNTSSEEGSTNHSTSATTTTTEATTRASSDKEETSSSSSDDTEEKTVKIGDIQGEAQRSPLEGQKVAIQNAVVTKTDRYGFYAQDIESDGNSRTSDGIYVVSKYKVKVGDKVKITGTVKEGYMEEVTLGAGKTFKEPTNSLTVTMLVYAWITKDGTAPLPEAVNITAGMPADVKPNPTAYAPETDALDYWESLEGMLTVVKKPHVLGPQYKGDIYVLGEDFTGLPLNNIGGLNLRPHAQNTETIPIYVGNQFVAKAKDYFTEDVTGVVTYRNSFYKLEPTQQLTVQDGGLQRQAAQTQPSEDKLTIASYNIENFSANNAKNETPEDKVTLIANSFIHEIHNPDIITLIEVQDNNGSVDDGTTRGVESGRKLANRIKELGGKSYEYTEVAPVDGADGGKPGSNIRLGILYNPERVSLAKKEAATSNEAAQFDKGHLVKNPARIAPNDPSFDHTRKSLAVEFEFKGQPVVVIANHLKSKIGDDAIYGASQPAVEHTLPTREAQASVIHQFVQEGLKQNPKTTFVLTGDFNDYDFSTTAQILAGSELTNLMAQHDVGDRYSYFYRGSNQVLDNIFISNNMAAKARFEPVHINASFMKEHGRASDHDPVLVQIDFSGAQTPGMPTDDQQGNTGQPTDQTSSSSSNTGSQLVSHQTQANEQKSSTSESKEKGKNEDEKQDDKEEATTETKTPGKRKILPSTGQETSYLALFGVAIATMSLVWYKKKRMTH
;
A
#
# COMPACT_ATOMS: atom_id res chain seq x y z
N MET A 1 -84.00 2.79 4.98
CA MET A 1 -82.55 3.09 4.92
C MET A 1 -81.77 1.77 4.93
N ARG A 2 -80.80 1.65 4.01
CA ARG A 2 -79.88 0.53 3.73
C ARG A 2 -80.51 -0.83 3.34
N LYS A 3 -80.67 -0.99 2.03
CA LYS A 3 -80.93 -2.23 1.28
C LYS A 3 -79.62 -2.69 0.60
N ASN A 4 -79.45 -4.02 0.57
CA ASN A 4 -78.74 -4.84 -0.44
C ASN A 4 -77.20 -4.69 -0.54
N GLY A 5 -76.37 -5.74 -0.55
CA GLY A 5 -76.59 -7.19 -0.56
C GLY A 5 -75.77 -7.89 -1.64
N LYS A 6 -75.28 -9.12 -1.31
CA LYS A 6 -75.08 -10.29 -2.19
C LYS A 6 -73.88 -10.22 -3.18
N LYS A 7 -73.23 -11.29 -3.66
CA LYS A 7 -73.23 -12.78 -3.51
C LYS A 7 -72.06 -13.29 -4.39
N ILE A 8 -71.28 -14.29 -3.97
CA ILE A 8 -71.27 -15.72 -4.40
C ILE A 8 -71.08 -16.03 -5.91
N ARG A 9 -70.06 -16.86 -6.20
CA ARG A 9 -70.02 -18.07 -7.06
C ARG A 9 -68.73 -18.84 -6.67
N LEU A 10 -68.63 -20.10 -6.23
CA LEU A 10 -69.29 -21.42 -6.39
C LEU A 10 -68.92 -22.23 -7.67
N LEU A 11 -68.47 -23.47 -7.40
CA LEU A 11 -68.16 -24.66 -8.25
C LEU A 11 -66.75 -24.72 -8.90
N GLY A 12 -66.04 -25.86 -8.92
CA GLY A 12 -66.46 -27.26 -8.73
C GLY A 12 -65.32 -28.24 -8.42
N VAL A 13 -65.72 -29.51 -8.29
CA VAL A 13 -65.11 -30.66 -7.61
C VAL A 13 -64.36 -31.60 -8.59
N ALA A 14 -63.48 -32.47 -8.03
CA ALA A 14 -62.92 -33.75 -8.53
C ALA A 14 -61.44 -33.67 -9.00
N THR A 15 -60.52 -34.61 -8.74
CA THR A 15 -60.60 -36.05 -8.39
C THR A 15 -59.24 -36.57 -7.84
N LEU A 16 -59.27 -37.71 -7.12
CA LEU A 16 -58.13 -38.50 -6.61
C LEU A 16 -57.17 -39.05 -7.70
N LEU A 17 -55.86 -39.19 -7.35
CA LEU A 17 -55.06 -40.44 -7.19
C LEU A 17 -53.57 -40.30 -7.61
N ALA A 18 -52.69 -40.50 -6.61
CA ALA A 18 -51.41 -41.21 -6.54
C ALA A 18 -50.28 -41.11 -7.61
N SER A 19 -49.05 -41.09 -7.05
CA SER A 19 -47.72 -41.46 -7.60
C SER A 19 -47.05 -40.45 -8.55
N GLN A 20 -45.76 -40.11 -8.49
CA GLN A 20 -44.61 -40.71 -7.82
C GLN A 20 -43.41 -39.71 -7.85
N LEU A 21 -42.51 -39.79 -6.85
CA LEU A 21 -41.07 -39.38 -6.87
C LEU A 21 -40.75 -37.87 -7.03
N GLY A 22 -40.00 -37.20 -6.15
CA GLY A 22 -39.27 -37.62 -4.95
C GLY A 22 -38.50 -36.44 -4.34
N VAL A 23 -38.15 -36.62 -3.04
CA VAL A 23 -36.97 -36.10 -2.31
C VAL A 23 -36.89 -34.56 -2.14
N PHE A 24 -37.31 -34.00 -0.99
CA PHE A 24 -36.51 -33.70 0.24
C PHE A 24 -35.22 -32.89 -0.07
N SER A 25 -34.87 -31.78 0.57
CA SER A 25 -35.18 -31.25 1.92
C SER A 25 -34.91 -29.73 1.90
N SER A 26 -35.82 -28.89 2.42
CA SER A 26 -35.88 -28.43 3.81
C SER A 26 -34.85 -27.34 4.15
N ALA A 27 -35.29 -26.10 3.95
CA ALA A 27 -34.78 -24.94 4.65
C ALA A 27 -35.15 -25.01 6.15
N LEU A 28 -34.27 -24.51 7.02
CA LEU A 28 -34.65 -24.05 8.34
C LEU A 28 -33.96 -22.71 8.62
N THR A 29 -34.76 -21.65 8.64
CA THR A 29 -34.48 -20.35 9.26
C THR A 29 -34.67 -20.43 10.77
N VAL A 30 -33.75 -19.87 11.55
CA VAL A 30 -34.04 -19.32 12.89
C VAL A 30 -33.28 -17.99 13.08
N VAL A 31 -33.99 -17.07 13.73
CA VAL A 31 -33.77 -15.62 13.88
C VAL A 31 -32.89 -15.28 15.10
N ALA A 32 -32.25 -14.10 14.97
CA ALA A 32 -31.40 -13.29 15.84
C ALA A 32 -31.60 -13.30 17.38
N ASP A 33 -30.53 -12.97 18.13
CA ASP A 33 -30.50 -11.79 19.02
C ASP A 33 -29.06 -11.30 19.34
N GLU A 34 -28.97 -10.02 19.71
CA GLU A 34 -27.84 -9.07 19.81
C GLU A 34 -26.71 -9.35 20.82
N THR A 35 -25.47 -8.91 20.53
CA THR A 35 -24.64 -8.07 21.44
C THR A 35 -23.34 -7.52 20.80
N THR A 36 -23.20 -6.19 20.87
CA THR A 36 -21.97 -5.34 20.89
C THR A 36 -20.88 -5.53 19.82
N ALA A 37 -20.98 -4.71 18.76
CA ALA A 37 -19.94 -4.49 17.77
C ALA A 37 -18.89 -3.48 18.26
N SER A 38 -17.62 -3.89 18.25
CA SER A 38 -16.46 -2.98 18.24
C SER A 38 -16.11 -2.66 16.79
N THR A 39 -15.82 -1.40 16.53
CA THR A 39 -15.50 -0.79 15.24
C THR A 39 -14.30 -1.48 14.56
N SER A 40 -14.53 -2.06 13.39
CA SER A 40 -13.49 -2.50 12.46
C SER A 40 -13.77 -1.87 11.10
N GLU A 41 -12.88 -0.99 10.66
CA GLU A 41 -12.75 -0.60 9.24
C GLU A 41 -12.32 -1.82 8.40
N PRO A 42 -12.62 -1.85 7.09
CA PRO A 42 -12.78 -3.10 6.36
C PRO A 42 -11.46 -3.85 6.19
N ALA A 43 -11.53 -5.14 6.49
CA ALA A 43 -10.48 -6.10 6.24
C ALA A 43 -10.15 -6.16 4.75
N LEU A 44 -8.85 -6.15 4.43
CA LEU A 44 -8.37 -6.70 3.17
C LEU A 44 -8.68 -8.20 3.20
N VAL A 45 -9.79 -8.57 2.56
CA VAL A 45 -10.21 -9.97 2.44
C VAL A 45 -9.18 -10.68 1.58
N THR A 46 -8.57 -11.72 2.15
CA THR A 46 -7.72 -12.67 1.42
C THR A 46 -8.55 -13.32 0.32
N ASN A 47 -8.26 -12.96 -0.93
CA ASN A 47 -8.87 -13.57 -2.11
C ASN A 47 -8.40 -15.02 -2.23
N THR A 48 -9.29 -15.98 -1.98
CA THR A 48 -9.16 -17.34 -2.48
C THR A 48 -10.09 -17.51 -3.68
N SER A 49 -9.55 -17.43 -4.89
CA SER A 49 -10.18 -18.01 -6.08
C SER A 49 -9.17 -18.97 -6.71
N SER A 50 -9.20 -20.21 -6.25
CA SER A 50 -8.54 -21.32 -6.92
C SER A 50 -9.56 -21.96 -7.86
N GLU A 51 -9.38 -21.76 -9.15
CA GLU A 51 -9.81 -22.71 -10.19
C GLU A 51 -9.17 -22.27 -11.49
N GLU A 52 -8.13 -22.97 -11.95
CA GLU A 52 -7.99 -23.34 -13.36
C GLU A 52 -6.91 -24.41 -13.60
N GLY A 53 -7.36 -25.51 -14.22
CA GLY A 53 -6.73 -26.17 -15.37
C GLY A 53 -5.27 -26.61 -15.29
N SER A 54 -5.02 -27.81 -14.75
CA SER A 54 -3.77 -28.53 -14.98
C SER A 54 -3.72 -29.08 -16.41
N THR A 55 -2.78 -28.60 -17.23
CA THR A 55 -2.30 -29.33 -18.42
C THR A 55 -0.84 -29.70 -18.21
N ASN A 56 -0.60 -30.98 -17.94
CA ASN A 56 0.71 -31.61 -17.83
C ASN A 56 1.45 -31.58 -19.18
N HIS A 57 2.66 -31.02 -19.20
CA HIS A 57 3.68 -31.40 -20.17
C HIS A 57 4.96 -31.78 -19.44
N SER A 58 5.25 -33.09 -19.46
CA SER A 58 6.49 -33.70 -19.00
C SER A 58 7.53 -33.59 -20.11
N THR A 59 8.70 -33.05 -19.79
CA THR A 59 9.91 -33.15 -20.60
C THR A 59 11.03 -33.75 -19.76
N SER A 60 11.34 -35.00 -20.07
CA SER A 60 12.49 -35.74 -19.59
C SER A 60 13.80 -35.08 -20.01
N ALA A 61 14.76 -34.98 -19.08
CA ALA A 61 16.16 -34.80 -19.39
C ALA A 61 16.96 -36.00 -18.86
N THR A 62 17.44 -36.78 -19.82
CA THR A 62 18.31 -37.95 -19.69
C THR A 62 19.70 -37.55 -19.22
N THR A 63 20.24 -38.26 -18.23
CA THR A 63 21.71 -38.43 -18.10
C THR A 63 22.05 -39.85 -17.64
N THR A 64 22.53 -40.65 -18.60
CA THR A 64 23.46 -41.79 -18.45
C THR A 64 24.68 -41.36 -17.63
N THR A 65 25.31 -42.09 -16.71
CA THR A 65 25.87 -43.47 -16.66
C THR A 65 26.47 -43.58 -15.23
N THR A 66 26.56 -44.69 -14.51
CA THR A 66 27.36 -45.90 -14.77
C THR A 66 27.03 -46.92 -13.67
N GLU A 67 27.01 -48.19 -14.03
CA GLU A 67 26.77 -49.35 -13.18
C GLU A 67 27.89 -49.61 -12.17
N ALA A 68 27.52 -50.06 -10.97
CA ALA A 68 28.33 -50.99 -10.18
C ALA A 68 27.39 -51.90 -9.37
N THR A 69 27.13 -53.07 -9.94
CA THR A 69 26.41 -54.19 -9.34
C THR A 69 27.24 -54.82 -8.23
N THR A 70 26.69 -54.90 -7.01
CA THR A 70 26.99 -56.02 -6.10
C THR A 70 25.69 -56.49 -5.45
N ARG A 71 25.49 -57.81 -5.49
CA ARG A 71 24.29 -58.55 -5.13
C ARG A 71 24.71 -59.57 -4.07
N ALA A 72 24.15 -59.50 -2.88
CA ALA A 72 24.07 -60.54 -1.85
C ALA A 72 23.45 -59.88 -0.60
N SER A 73 22.64 -60.50 0.25
CA SER A 73 21.98 -61.79 0.30
C SER A 73 20.85 -61.57 1.31
N SER A 74 19.70 -62.20 1.08
CA SER A 74 18.63 -62.29 2.06
C SER A 74 19.08 -63.14 3.25
N ASP A 75 19.01 -62.59 4.46
CA ASP A 75 18.77 -63.38 5.67
C ASP A 75 17.76 -62.64 6.54
N LYS A 76 16.63 -63.31 6.75
CA LYS A 76 15.62 -62.96 7.74
C LYS A 76 16.14 -63.43 9.10
N GLU A 77 16.42 -62.49 9.99
CA GLU A 77 16.29 -62.74 11.42
C GLU A 77 15.17 -61.85 11.97
N GLU A 78 14.13 -62.52 12.49
CA GLU A 78 13.18 -61.92 13.40
C GLU A 78 13.93 -61.52 14.68
N THR A 79 13.90 -60.23 15.01
CA THR A 79 14.19 -59.78 16.37
C THR A 79 13.20 -58.69 16.77
N SER A 80 12.24 -59.13 17.59
CA SER A 80 11.67 -58.43 18.73
C SER A 80 11.49 -56.91 18.60
N SER A 81 10.23 -56.51 18.39
CA SER A 81 9.71 -55.22 18.82
C SER A 81 10.03 -54.96 20.31
N SER A 82 10.88 -53.98 20.60
CA SER A 82 10.85 -53.28 21.88
C SER A 82 10.68 -51.78 21.61
N SER A 83 9.45 -51.34 21.79
CA SER A 83 9.07 -49.95 21.97
C SER A 83 9.74 -49.38 23.23
N SER A 84 10.65 -48.44 23.03
CA SER A 84 10.97 -47.37 23.98
C SER A 84 11.76 -46.31 23.22
N ASP A 85 11.06 -45.48 22.45
CA ASP A 85 11.64 -44.25 21.92
C ASP A 85 11.60 -43.20 23.05
N ASP A 86 12.36 -43.47 24.11
CA ASP A 86 12.76 -42.44 25.07
C ASP A 86 13.74 -41.55 24.32
N THR A 87 13.22 -40.50 23.69
CA THR A 87 14.05 -39.43 23.13
C THR A 87 14.84 -38.83 24.29
N GLU A 88 16.13 -39.15 24.38
CA GLU A 88 17.05 -38.59 25.37
C GLU A 88 16.95 -37.06 25.35
N GLU A 89 16.69 -36.47 26.51
CA GLU A 89 16.59 -35.03 26.71
C GLU A 89 17.96 -34.38 26.47
N LYS A 90 18.10 -33.66 25.34
CA LYS A 90 19.35 -32.96 25.00
C LYS A 90 19.39 -31.61 25.71
N THR A 91 20.36 -31.42 26.60
CA THR A 91 20.63 -30.10 27.18
C THR A 91 21.37 -29.23 26.17
N VAL A 92 20.83 -28.05 25.88
CA VAL A 92 21.32 -27.12 24.84
C VAL A 92 21.19 -25.66 25.28
N LYS A 93 21.91 -24.76 24.60
CA LYS A 93 21.63 -23.32 24.62
C LYS A 93 20.52 -22.98 23.61
N ILE A 94 19.92 -21.80 23.74
CA ILE A 94 18.93 -21.31 22.79
C ILE A 94 19.56 -21.10 21.40
N GLY A 95 20.81 -20.60 21.33
CA GLY A 95 21.53 -20.48 20.07
C GLY A 95 21.70 -21.81 19.30
N ASP A 96 21.82 -22.94 20.00
CA ASP A 96 21.85 -24.28 19.38
C ASP A 96 20.48 -24.68 18.80
N ILE A 97 19.39 -24.17 19.38
CA ILE A 97 18.02 -24.39 18.90
C ILE A 97 17.78 -23.53 17.67
N GLN A 98 18.18 -22.26 17.68
CA GLN A 98 18.01 -21.36 16.55
C GLN A 98 18.87 -21.81 15.36
N GLY A 99 20.18 -21.93 15.56
CA GLY A 99 21.13 -22.36 14.52
C GLY A 99 21.36 -21.34 13.41
N GLU A 100 22.28 -21.64 12.49
CA GLU A 100 22.67 -20.74 11.38
C GLU A 100 21.86 -21.04 10.10
N ALA A 101 20.53 -21.05 10.22
CA ALA A 101 19.60 -21.28 9.12
C ALA A 101 18.23 -20.64 9.43
N GLN A 102 17.40 -20.46 8.40
CA GLN A 102 16.02 -19.97 8.51
C GLN A 102 15.03 -20.95 9.19
N ARG A 103 15.53 -22.10 9.67
CA ARG A 103 14.77 -23.13 10.39
C ARG A 103 15.71 -23.83 11.35
N SER A 104 15.17 -24.17 12.52
CA SER A 104 15.93 -24.85 13.56
C SER A 104 16.53 -26.20 13.09
N PRO A 105 17.82 -26.48 13.36
CA PRO A 105 18.41 -27.81 13.17
C PRO A 105 17.88 -28.86 14.18
N LEU A 106 17.16 -28.42 15.21
CA LEU A 106 16.60 -29.25 16.27
C LEU A 106 15.08 -29.39 16.16
N GLU A 107 14.46 -28.99 15.04
CA GLU A 107 13.02 -29.13 14.82
C GLU A 107 12.50 -30.54 15.15
N GLY A 108 11.45 -30.60 15.97
CA GLY A 108 10.83 -31.85 16.42
C GLY A 108 11.53 -32.53 17.60
N GLN A 109 12.74 -32.12 17.98
CA GLN A 109 13.48 -32.71 19.09
C GLN A 109 13.02 -32.14 20.44
N LYS A 110 13.16 -32.96 21.49
CA LYS A 110 12.96 -32.56 22.87
C LYS A 110 14.27 -32.04 23.46
N VAL A 111 14.25 -30.82 23.96
CA VAL A 111 15.44 -30.08 24.43
C VAL A 111 15.24 -29.52 25.83
N ALA A 112 16.35 -29.27 26.52
CA ALA A 112 16.39 -28.68 27.86
C ALA A 112 17.34 -27.49 27.94
N ILE A 113 16.80 -26.32 28.30
CA ILE A 113 17.54 -25.09 28.54
C ILE A 113 17.69 -24.91 30.05
N GLN A 114 18.93 -24.78 30.54
CA GLN A 114 19.22 -24.74 31.98
C GLN A 114 19.31 -23.33 32.57
N ASN A 115 19.44 -22.29 31.74
CA ASN A 115 19.79 -20.95 32.22
C ASN A 115 19.28 -19.82 31.31
N ALA A 116 17.96 -19.62 31.27
CA ALA A 116 17.35 -18.52 30.52
C ALA A 116 16.64 -17.52 31.45
N VAL A 117 16.43 -16.30 30.96
CA VAL A 117 15.65 -15.25 31.63
C VAL A 117 14.48 -14.84 30.76
N VAL A 118 13.32 -14.62 31.38
CA VAL A 118 12.11 -14.16 30.68
C VAL A 118 12.25 -12.68 30.32
N THR A 119 12.16 -12.35 29.04
CA THR A 119 12.34 -10.98 28.52
C THR A 119 11.02 -10.28 28.22
N LYS A 120 9.98 -11.01 27.82
CA LYS A 120 8.62 -10.50 27.57
C LYS A 120 7.58 -11.59 27.79
N THR A 121 6.38 -11.22 28.24
CA THR A 121 5.25 -12.15 28.39
C THR A 121 4.05 -11.69 27.57
N ASP A 122 3.28 -12.62 27.03
CA ASP A 122 2.01 -12.33 26.37
C ASP A 122 0.88 -13.30 26.82
N ARG A 123 -0.23 -13.33 26.08
CA ARG A 123 -1.40 -14.16 26.40
C ARG A 123 -1.18 -15.67 26.17
N TYR A 124 -0.27 -16.05 25.29
CA TYR A 124 -0.08 -17.41 24.80
C TYR A 124 1.22 -18.04 25.28
N GLY A 125 2.18 -17.23 25.69
CA GLY A 125 3.49 -17.66 26.11
C GLY A 125 4.35 -16.52 26.63
N PHE A 126 5.65 -16.68 26.45
CA PHE A 126 6.65 -15.70 26.82
C PHE A 126 7.91 -15.87 25.98
N TYR A 127 8.66 -14.79 25.82
CA TYR A 127 10.01 -14.80 25.25
C TYR A 127 11.01 -15.04 26.38
N ALA A 128 12.00 -15.88 26.11
CA ALA A 128 13.14 -16.11 26.99
C ALA A 128 14.43 -15.97 26.19
N GLN A 129 15.50 -15.56 26.87
CA GLN A 129 16.82 -15.41 26.27
C GLN A 129 17.87 -16.03 27.18
N ASP A 130 18.93 -16.58 26.61
CA ASP A 130 20.04 -17.12 27.38
C ASP A 130 20.67 -16.03 28.25
N ILE A 131 20.94 -16.35 29.52
CA ILE A 131 21.62 -15.42 30.44
C ILE A 131 23.09 -15.27 30.06
N GLU A 132 23.69 -16.35 29.58
CA GLU A 132 25.06 -16.38 29.07
C GLU A 132 24.99 -16.69 27.58
N SER A 133 25.17 -15.68 26.74
CA SER A 133 25.21 -15.80 25.27
C SER A 133 26.14 -16.94 24.83
N ASP A 134 25.81 -17.58 23.71
CA ASP A 134 26.71 -18.52 23.04
C ASP A 134 27.93 -17.84 22.38
N GLY A 135 27.90 -16.52 22.25
CA GLY A 135 28.95 -15.70 21.64
C GLY A 135 28.96 -15.72 20.12
N ASN A 136 27.94 -16.29 19.48
CA ASN A 136 27.80 -16.35 18.03
C ASN A 136 26.73 -15.34 17.56
N SER A 137 27.17 -14.24 16.95
CA SER A 137 26.24 -13.22 16.44
C SER A 137 25.39 -13.68 15.25
N ARG A 138 25.62 -14.90 14.74
CA ARG A 138 24.85 -15.50 13.64
C ARG A 138 23.67 -16.33 14.14
N THR A 139 23.56 -16.56 15.45
CA THR A 139 22.47 -17.32 16.04
C THR A 139 21.75 -16.43 17.04
N SER A 140 20.42 -16.61 17.15
CA SER A 140 19.67 -15.92 18.18
C SER A 140 19.83 -16.63 19.52
N ASP A 141 20.09 -15.88 20.59
CA ASP A 141 20.03 -16.37 21.97
C ASP A 141 18.59 -16.32 22.53
N GLY A 142 17.62 -15.83 21.76
CA GLY A 142 16.22 -15.64 22.14
C GLY A 142 15.29 -16.71 21.56
N ILE A 143 14.21 -17.03 22.28
CA ILE A 143 13.21 -18.00 21.83
C ILE A 143 11.82 -17.68 22.37
N TYR A 144 10.79 -17.99 21.58
CA TYR A 144 9.40 -17.96 22.05
C TYR A 144 8.97 -19.30 22.66
N VAL A 145 8.33 -19.25 23.82
CA VAL A 145 7.88 -20.44 24.56
C VAL A 145 6.37 -20.41 24.69
N VAL A 146 5.68 -21.27 23.94
CA VAL A 146 4.23 -21.44 23.98
C VAL A 146 3.85 -22.14 25.28
N SER A 147 3.28 -21.39 26.24
CA SER A 147 3.02 -21.90 27.57
C SER A 147 2.00 -21.08 28.36
N LYS A 148 1.23 -21.76 29.23
CA LYS A 148 0.30 -21.14 30.20
C LYS A 148 0.91 -20.97 31.59
N TYR A 149 2.19 -21.33 31.77
CA TYR A 149 2.87 -21.13 33.05
C TYR A 149 2.94 -19.65 33.39
N LYS A 150 2.68 -19.32 34.67
CA LYS A 150 2.72 -17.94 35.15
C LYS A 150 4.15 -17.53 35.43
N VAL A 151 4.80 -16.88 34.48
CA VAL A 151 6.14 -16.27 34.62
C VAL A 151 6.05 -14.74 34.64
N LYS A 152 7.13 -14.07 35.02
CA LYS A 152 7.31 -12.62 34.96
C LYS A 152 8.61 -12.29 34.26
N VAL A 153 8.66 -11.12 33.61
CA VAL A 153 9.92 -10.58 33.09
C VAL A 153 10.97 -10.52 34.22
N GLY A 154 12.18 -10.99 33.93
CA GLY A 154 13.28 -11.13 34.89
C GLY A 154 13.29 -12.45 35.68
N ASP A 155 12.28 -13.31 35.57
CA ASP A 155 12.33 -14.66 36.15
C ASP A 155 13.44 -15.46 35.45
N LYS A 156 14.31 -16.09 36.25
CA LYS A 156 15.28 -17.08 35.78
C LYS A 156 14.60 -18.43 35.68
N VAL A 157 14.70 -19.09 34.53
CA VAL A 157 13.95 -20.30 34.21
C VAL A 157 14.82 -21.40 33.62
N LYS A 158 14.42 -22.64 33.93
CA LYS A 158 14.79 -23.86 33.21
C LYS A 158 13.59 -24.31 32.40
N ILE A 159 13.81 -24.66 31.14
CA ILE A 159 12.74 -24.96 30.18
C ILE A 159 13.06 -26.27 29.51
N THR A 160 12.20 -27.27 29.66
CA THR A 160 12.24 -28.50 28.84
C THR A 160 11.05 -28.46 27.90
N GLY A 161 11.25 -28.63 26.59
CA GLY A 161 10.16 -28.55 25.60
C GLY A 161 10.53 -29.20 24.28
N THR A 162 9.60 -29.19 23.33
CA THR A 162 9.83 -29.67 21.96
C THR A 162 9.99 -28.48 21.03
N VAL A 163 11.04 -28.48 20.21
CA VAL A 163 11.28 -27.45 19.20
C VAL A 163 10.27 -27.60 18.07
N LYS A 164 9.68 -26.49 17.64
CA LYS A 164 8.71 -26.43 16.55
C LYS A 164 8.99 -25.20 15.69
N GLU A 165 8.93 -25.40 14.38
CA GLU A 165 8.72 -24.32 13.41
C GLU A 165 7.23 -24.05 13.28
N GLY A 166 6.78 -22.82 13.57
CA GLY A 166 5.37 -22.47 13.54
C GLY A 166 5.09 -21.01 13.29
N TYR A 167 3.82 -20.66 13.11
CA TYR A 167 3.42 -19.29 12.78
C TYR A 167 2.87 -18.59 14.03
N MET A 168 3.32 -17.37 14.29
CA MET A 168 2.88 -16.58 15.45
C MET A 168 1.39 -16.16 15.37
N GLU A 169 0.85 -16.05 14.15
CA GLU A 169 -0.58 -15.90 13.88
C GLU A 169 -1.36 -17.10 14.42
N GLU A 170 -0.81 -18.31 14.27
CA GLU A 170 -1.51 -19.52 14.69
C GLU A 170 -1.63 -19.60 16.21
N VAL A 171 -0.52 -19.34 16.90
CA VAL A 171 -0.48 -19.26 18.36
C VAL A 171 -1.54 -18.30 18.90
N THR A 172 -1.83 -17.23 18.16
CA THR A 172 -2.75 -16.16 18.57
C THR A 172 -4.24 -16.53 18.42
N LEU A 173 -4.62 -17.49 17.57
CA LEU A 173 -6.03 -17.70 17.21
C LEU A 173 -6.84 -18.58 18.17
N GLY A 174 -6.22 -19.18 19.20
CA GLY A 174 -6.89 -19.98 20.23
C GLY A 174 -7.35 -21.37 19.77
N ALA A 175 -7.65 -22.26 20.72
CA ALA A 175 -8.06 -23.63 20.44
C ALA A 175 -9.41 -23.69 19.69
N GLY A 176 -9.48 -24.44 18.59
CA GLY A 176 -10.72 -24.69 17.84
C GLY A 176 -10.89 -23.90 16.54
N LYS A 177 -9.90 -23.09 16.14
CA LYS A 177 -9.84 -22.52 14.78
C LYS A 177 -8.91 -23.37 13.92
N THR A 178 -9.39 -23.79 12.75
CA THR A 178 -8.57 -24.48 11.75
C THR A 178 -7.66 -23.48 11.07
N PHE A 179 -6.36 -23.75 11.14
CA PHE A 179 -5.33 -22.94 10.49
C PHE A 179 -5.21 -23.32 9.03
N LYS A 180 -5.04 -22.30 8.19
CA LYS A 180 -4.41 -22.46 6.89
C LYS A 180 -3.04 -21.82 7.02
N GLU A 181 -2.01 -22.58 6.65
CA GLU A 181 -0.65 -22.05 6.51
C GLU A 181 -0.69 -20.69 5.78
N PRO A 182 -0.15 -19.63 6.41
CA PRO A 182 -0.07 -18.33 5.77
C PRO A 182 0.71 -18.44 4.46
N THR A 183 0.13 -17.94 3.37
CA THR A 183 0.77 -18.02 2.06
C THR A 183 2.07 -17.21 2.05
N ASN A 184 3.16 -17.84 1.61
CA ASN A 184 4.48 -17.21 1.46
C ASN A 184 4.96 -16.50 2.75
N SER A 185 4.93 -17.20 3.88
CA SER A 185 5.39 -16.70 5.19
C SER A 185 6.45 -17.63 5.76
N LEU A 186 7.43 -17.05 6.46
CA LEU A 186 8.43 -17.79 7.23
C LEU A 186 7.81 -18.35 8.52
N THR A 187 8.45 -19.39 9.05
CA THR A 187 8.17 -19.91 10.38
C THR A 187 8.95 -19.15 11.43
N VAL A 188 8.54 -19.31 12.69
CA VAL A 188 9.24 -18.86 13.89
C VAL A 188 9.66 -20.09 14.68
N THR A 189 10.90 -20.11 15.15
CA THR A 189 11.40 -21.18 16.01
C THR A 189 10.86 -20.98 17.43
N MET A 190 10.13 -21.98 17.94
CA MET A 190 9.48 -21.91 19.25
C MET A 190 9.53 -23.23 20.02
N LEU A 191 9.33 -23.14 21.34
CA LEU A 191 9.12 -24.30 22.19
C LEU A 191 7.64 -24.54 22.47
N VAL A 192 7.20 -25.77 22.26
CA VAL A 192 5.86 -26.27 22.61
C VAL A 192 5.96 -27.39 23.66
N TYR A 193 4.83 -27.74 24.27
CA TYR A 193 4.75 -28.74 25.34
C TYR A 193 5.75 -28.49 26.49
N ALA A 194 5.99 -27.20 26.78
CA ALA A 194 7.05 -26.78 27.67
C ALA A 194 6.73 -27.03 29.15
N TRP A 195 7.72 -27.57 29.88
CA TRP A 195 7.78 -27.67 31.32
C TRP A 195 8.77 -26.63 31.86
N ILE A 196 8.32 -25.81 32.82
CA ILE A 196 9.09 -24.65 33.29
C ILE A 196 9.35 -24.75 34.79
N THR A 197 10.61 -24.65 35.18
CA THR A 197 11.03 -24.47 36.58
C THR A 197 11.62 -23.09 36.77
N LYS A 198 11.21 -22.37 37.81
CA LYS A 198 11.79 -21.07 38.17
C LYS A 198 12.92 -21.26 39.17
N ASP A 199 14.04 -20.59 38.92
CA ASP A 199 15.26 -20.64 39.72
C ASP A 199 15.70 -19.23 40.14
N GLY A 200 14.76 -18.42 40.65
CA GLY A 200 15.02 -17.04 41.09
C GLY A 200 14.83 -16.00 39.98
N THR A 201 15.66 -14.96 40.00
CA THR A 201 15.61 -13.83 39.06
C THR A 201 16.99 -13.52 38.51
N ALA A 202 17.06 -12.98 37.31
CA ALA A 202 18.29 -12.50 36.67
C ALA A 202 18.06 -11.11 36.05
N PRO A 203 19.11 -10.29 35.91
CA PRO A 203 19.03 -9.10 35.06
C PRO A 203 18.68 -9.52 33.62
N LEU A 204 18.03 -8.63 32.88
CA LEU A 204 17.81 -8.86 31.45
C LEU A 204 19.16 -8.76 30.70
N PRO A 205 19.33 -9.49 29.59
CA PRO A 205 20.49 -9.32 28.72
C PRO A 205 20.55 -7.89 28.18
N GLU A 206 21.74 -7.45 27.79
CA GLU A 206 21.89 -6.19 27.08
C GLU A 206 21.15 -6.26 25.74
N ALA A 207 20.36 -5.23 25.42
CA ALA A 207 19.58 -5.20 24.21
C ALA A 207 20.48 -4.94 22.99
N VAL A 208 20.35 -5.76 21.95
CA VAL A 208 21.12 -5.60 20.71
C VAL A 208 20.56 -4.43 19.89
N ASN A 209 21.43 -3.52 19.46
CA ASN A 209 21.02 -2.39 18.62
C ASN A 209 20.72 -2.87 17.18
N ILE A 210 19.44 -2.90 16.79
CA ILE A 210 19.01 -3.42 15.46
C ILE A 210 19.58 -2.58 14.32
N THR A 211 19.67 -1.26 14.52
CA THR A 211 20.11 -0.33 13.47
C THR A 211 21.59 -0.51 13.17
N ALA A 212 22.39 -0.92 14.15
CA ALA A 212 23.82 -1.12 13.98
C ALA A 212 24.10 -2.43 13.22
N GLY A 213 24.45 -2.33 11.94
CA GLY A 213 24.87 -3.48 11.13
C GLY A 213 23.77 -4.14 10.31
N MET A 214 22.56 -3.59 10.29
CA MET A 214 21.47 -4.03 9.39
C MET A 214 21.93 -3.96 7.93
N PRO A 215 21.92 -5.08 7.19
CA PRO A 215 22.22 -5.07 5.77
C PRO A 215 21.19 -4.27 4.97
N ALA A 216 21.67 -3.57 3.94
CA ALA A 216 20.82 -2.73 3.11
C ALA A 216 19.88 -3.52 2.20
N ASP A 217 20.12 -4.82 1.96
CA ASP A 217 19.37 -5.60 0.98
C ASP A 217 19.15 -7.04 1.45
N VAL A 218 18.07 -7.66 0.97
CA VAL A 218 17.92 -9.13 0.99
C VAL A 218 18.70 -9.68 -0.19
N LYS A 219 19.54 -10.69 0.05
CA LYS A 219 20.44 -11.20 -0.98
C LYS A 219 19.68 -11.99 -2.04
N PRO A 220 19.76 -11.64 -3.34
CA PRO A 220 19.16 -12.44 -4.38
C PRO A 220 19.95 -13.75 -4.52
N ASN A 221 19.29 -14.90 -4.31
CA ASN A 221 19.87 -16.25 -4.35
C ASN A 221 20.93 -16.51 -3.25
N PRO A 222 20.52 -16.63 -1.98
CA PRO A 222 21.46 -16.94 -0.91
C PRO A 222 22.08 -18.33 -1.12
N THR A 223 23.41 -18.40 -1.13
CA THR A 223 24.16 -19.67 -1.22
C THR A 223 24.50 -20.25 0.16
N ALA A 224 24.40 -19.43 1.21
CA ALA A 224 24.65 -19.76 2.61
C ALA A 224 24.01 -18.68 3.49
N TYR A 225 23.67 -19.05 4.72
CA TYR A 225 23.19 -18.15 5.77
C TYR A 225 24.27 -17.10 6.11
N ALA A 226 23.99 -15.82 5.93
CA ALA A 226 24.97 -14.73 6.01
C ALA A 226 24.35 -13.41 6.54
N PRO A 227 23.99 -13.35 7.84
CA PRO A 227 23.33 -12.19 8.47
C PRO A 227 24.14 -10.89 8.37
N GLU A 228 25.44 -10.97 8.16
CA GLU A 228 26.30 -9.80 7.94
C GLU A 228 26.09 -9.12 6.58
N THR A 229 25.44 -9.79 5.62
CA THR A 229 25.24 -9.27 4.25
C THR A 229 23.83 -9.47 3.71
N ASP A 230 22.97 -10.23 4.38
CA ASP A 230 21.60 -10.50 3.98
C ASP A 230 20.63 -10.06 5.09
N ALA A 231 19.78 -9.08 4.78
CA ALA A 231 18.83 -8.54 5.75
C ALA A 231 17.84 -9.60 6.25
N LEU A 232 17.48 -10.60 5.43
CA LEU A 232 16.59 -11.69 5.84
C LEU A 232 17.25 -12.55 6.92
N ASP A 233 18.52 -12.92 6.72
CA ASP A 233 19.30 -13.67 7.70
C ASP A 233 19.62 -12.82 8.94
N TYR A 234 19.86 -11.52 8.79
CA TYR A 234 20.09 -10.61 9.90
C TYR A 234 18.91 -10.59 10.87
N TRP A 235 17.69 -10.44 10.34
CA TRP A 235 16.49 -10.48 11.16
C TRP A 235 16.29 -11.84 11.83
N GLU A 236 16.58 -12.93 11.12
CA GLU A 236 16.53 -14.29 11.67
C GLU A 236 17.52 -14.48 12.84
N SER A 237 18.75 -13.96 12.71
CA SER A 237 19.76 -14.04 13.79
C SER A 237 19.36 -13.29 15.06
N LEU A 238 18.32 -12.45 15.00
CA LEU A 238 17.79 -11.70 16.13
C LEU A 238 16.46 -12.26 16.64
N GLU A 239 15.92 -13.32 16.06
CA GLU A 239 14.57 -13.82 16.35
C GLU A 239 14.35 -14.05 17.86
N GLY A 240 13.38 -13.35 18.47
CA GLY A 240 13.08 -13.49 19.89
C GLY A 240 14.06 -12.78 20.84
N MET A 241 15.17 -12.24 20.36
CA MET A 241 16.13 -11.49 21.18
C MET A 241 15.57 -10.16 21.64
N LEU A 242 16.00 -9.73 22.83
CA LEU A 242 15.83 -8.36 23.30
C LEU A 242 16.74 -7.43 22.48
N THR A 243 16.13 -6.42 21.89
CA THR A 243 16.73 -5.50 20.94
C THR A 243 16.33 -4.05 21.23
N VAL A 244 17.06 -3.09 20.67
CA VAL A 244 16.83 -1.66 20.86
C VAL A 244 16.95 -0.89 19.56
N VAL A 245 16.11 0.12 19.40
CA VAL A 245 16.22 1.18 18.38
C VAL A 245 16.41 2.50 19.12
N LYS A 246 17.49 3.22 18.82
CA LYS A 246 17.83 4.44 19.56
C LYS A 246 16.99 5.62 19.10
N LYS A 247 16.36 6.33 20.05
CA LYS A 247 15.45 7.48 19.86
C LYS A 247 14.81 7.58 18.46
N PRO A 248 13.95 6.62 18.08
CA PRO A 248 13.55 6.47 16.69
C PRO A 248 12.71 7.63 16.15
N HIS A 249 12.89 7.90 14.86
CA HIS A 249 12.06 8.79 14.05
C HIS A 249 11.02 7.99 13.24
N VAL A 250 9.78 8.47 13.22
CA VAL A 250 8.66 7.87 12.49
C VAL A 250 8.68 8.31 11.02
N LEU A 251 8.58 7.33 10.12
CA LEU A 251 8.68 7.54 8.67
C LEU A 251 7.35 7.85 7.98
N GLY A 252 6.22 7.61 8.65
CA GLY A 252 4.90 7.73 8.04
C GLY A 252 3.77 7.29 8.96
N PRO A 253 2.54 7.20 8.43
CA PRO A 253 1.39 6.82 9.22
C PRO A 253 1.49 5.38 9.73
N GLN A 254 0.82 5.11 10.84
CA GLN A 254 0.66 3.75 11.32
C GLN A 254 -0.03 2.88 10.26
N TYR A 255 0.52 1.69 10.02
CA TYR A 255 0.01 0.75 9.02
C TYR A 255 -0.17 -0.64 9.64
N LYS A 256 -1.42 -1.12 9.69
CA LYS A 256 -1.79 -2.46 10.19
C LYS A 256 -1.19 -2.83 11.56
N GLY A 257 -1.14 -1.85 12.46
CA GLY A 257 -0.63 -2.01 13.82
C GLY A 257 0.88 -1.78 13.97
N ASP A 258 1.59 -1.50 12.88
CA ASP A 258 3.02 -1.20 12.89
C ASP A 258 3.25 0.31 12.75
N ILE A 259 4.22 0.85 13.50
CA ILE A 259 4.86 2.14 13.24
C ILE A 259 6.23 1.86 12.64
N TYR A 260 6.53 2.44 11.48
CA TYR A 260 7.81 2.25 10.82
C TYR A 260 8.77 3.37 11.21
N VAL A 261 9.98 3.00 11.64
CA VAL A 261 10.96 3.94 12.17
C VAL A 261 12.37 3.72 11.62
N LEU A 262 13.22 4.73 11.81
CA LEU A 262 14.68 4.63 11.78
C LEU A 262 15.25 5.11 13.12
N GLY A 263 16.31 4.47 13.59
CA GLY A 263 17.05 4.94 14.77
C GLY A 263 17.77 6.26 14.51
N GLU A 264 18.04 7.05 15.56
CA GLU A 264 18.82 8.30 15.47
C GLU A 264 20.25 8.07 14.95
N ASP A 265 20.76 6.85 15.10
CA ASP A 265 22.08 6.40 14.66
C ASP A 265 22.07 5.80 13.25
N PHE A 266 20.95 5.88 12.54
CA PHE A 266 20.87 5.54 11.14
C PHE A 266 21.73 6.49 10.29
N THR A 267 22.63 5.92 9.48
CA THR A 267 23.54 6.67 8.60
C THR A 267 23.36 6.33 7.12
N GLY A 268 22.26 5.68 6.76
CA GLY A 268 21.98 5.26 5.38
C GLY A 268 21.49 6.43 4.51
N LEU A 269 20.37 6.22 3.82
CA LEU A 269 19.83 7.22 2.89
C LEU A 269 19.35 8.50 3.57
N PRO A 270 19.40 9.66 2.88
CA PRO A 270 18.76 10.87 3.39
C PRO A 270 17.24 10.71 3.46
N LEU A 271 16.65 11.32 4.49
CA LEU A 271 15.19 11.48 4.56
C LEU A 271 14.70 12.46 3.49
N ASN A 272 13.47 12.26 3.05
CA ASN A 272 12.79 13.12 2.08
C ASN A 272 12.29 14.43 2.74
N ASN A 273 11.66 15.32 1.97
CA ASN A 273 11.27 16.67 2.44
C ASN A 273 10.30 16.67 3.65
N ILE A 274 9.60 15.56 3.85
CA ILE A 274 8.65 15.36 4.95
C ILE A 274 9.20 14.48 6.07
N GLY A 275 10.48 14.11 6.06
CA GLY A 275 11.09 13.26 7.09
C GLY A 275 10.74 11.77 6.96
N GLY A 276 10.21 11.34 5.82
CA GLY A 276 10.04 9.92 5.46
C GLY A 276 11.22 9.40 4.63
N LEU A 277 11.13 8.16 4.17
CA LEU A 277 12.19 7.48 3.42
C LEU A 277 11.68 7.05 2.05
N ASN A 278 12.24 7.61 0.97
CA ASN A 278 11.84 7.20 -0.39
C ASN A 278 12.36 5.80 -0.72
N LEU A 279 11.58 5.04 -1.49
CA LEU A 279 11.99 3.74 -2.01
C LEU A 279 13.21 3.89 -2.93
N ARG A 280 14.20 3.02 -2.76
CA ARG A 280 15.38 2.99 -3.63
C ARG A 280 15.04 2.42 -5.02
N PRO A 281 15.68 2.93 -6.08
CA PRO A 281 15.67 2.25 -7.36
C PRO A 281 16.20 0.82 -7.23
N HIS A 282 15.44 -0.13 -7.77
CA HIS A 282 15.82 -1.56 -7.84
C HIS A 282 16.04 -2.27 -6.49
N ALA A 283 15.64 -1.68 -5.37
CA ALA A 283 15.81 -2.27 -4.03
C ALA A 283 14.73 -1.80 -3.04
N GLN A 284 14.40 -2.63 -2.04
CA GLN A 284 13.49 -2.27 -0.95
C GLN A 284 14.26 -1.68 0.23
N ASN A 285 13.64 -0.88 1.09
CA ASN A 285 14.31 -0.31 2.27
C ASN A 285 14.26 -1.28 3.47
N THR A 286 15.20 -2.23 3.53
CA THR A 286 15.29 -3.23 4.60
C THR A 286 15.64 -2.65 5.97
N GLU A 287 16.29 -1.48 5.97
CA GLU A 287 16.74 -0.74 7.15
C GLU A 287 15.58 -0.18 7.99
N THR A 288 14.37 -0.12 7.43
CA THR A 288 13.19 0.35 8.14
C THR A 288 12.74 -0.66 9.19
N ILE A 289 12.53 -0.19 10.43
CA ILE A 289 12.20 -1.06 11.55
C ILE A 289 10.71 -0.89 11.88
N PRO A 290 9.87 -1.90 11.66
CA PRO A 290 8.49 -1.88 12.14
C PRO A 290 8.45 -2.19 13.64
N ILE A 291 7.81 -1.30 14.40
CA ILE A 291 7.48 -1.49 15.81
C ILE A 291 6.00 -1.86 15.89
N TYR A 292 5.71 -3.07 16.38
CA TYR A 292 4.34 -3.55 16.55
C TYR A 292 3.70 -2.95 17.79
N VAL A 293 2.70 -2.10 17.60
CA VAL A 293 2.00 -1.43 18.70
C VAL A 293 0.49 -1.61 18.63
N GLY A 294 -0.04 -2.37 17.67
CA GLY A 294 -1.49 -2.45 17.43
C GLY A 294 -2.08 -1.09 16.99
N ASN A 295 -3.38 -1.00 16.74
CA ASN A 295 -4.01 0.22 16.15
C ASN A 295 -4.39 1.28 17.20
N GLN A 296 -3.44 1.69 18.04
CA GLN A 296 -3.69 2.61 19.16
C GLN A 296 -2.90 3.93 19.07
N PHE A 297 -2.09 4.11 18.02
CA PHE A 297 -1.26 5.29 17.84
C PHE A 297 -1.77 6.14 16.69
N VAL A 298 -1.81 7.45 16.93
CA VAL A 298 -1.92 8.45 15.87
C VAL A 298 -0.51 8.94 15.59
N ALA A 299 0.03 8.57 14.43
CA ALA A 299 1.40 8.85 14.03
C ALA A 299 1.46 9.32 12.57
N LYS A 300 2.47 10.11 12.23
CA LYS A 300 2.78 10.59 10.87
C LYS A 300 4.29 10.76 10.72
N ALA A 301 4.75 11.02 9.50
CA ALA A 301 6.16 11.33 9.27
C ALA A 301 6.61 12.55 10.10
N LYS A 302 7.90 12.60 10.47
CA LYS A 302 8.55 13.52 11.43
C LYS A 302 8.24 13.30 12.90
N ASP A 303 7.17 12.60 13.25
CA ASP A 303 6.94 12.22 14.64
C ASP A 303 8.13 11.39 15.16
N TYR A 304 8.34 11.36 16.47
CA TYR A 304 9.53 10.73 17.04
C TYR A 304 9.31 10.22 18.46
N PHE A 305 10.24 9.40 18.94
CA PHE A 305 10.31 8.95 20.33
C PHE A 305 11.49 9.61 21.03
N THR A 306 11.29 10.13 22.24
CA THR A 306 12.36 10.80 23.01
C THR A 306 13.32 9.82 23.67
N GLU A 307 12.87 8.59 23.88
CA GLU A 307 13.62 7.53 24.52
C GLU A 307 13.88 6.40 23.52
N ASP A 308 14.87 5.57 23.84
CA ASP A 308 15.13 4.34 23.10
C ASP A 308 13.93 3.39 23.17
N VAL A 309 13.67 2.70 22.07
CA VAL A 309 12.63 1.69 21.98
C VAL A 309 13.26 0.30 22.08
N THR A 310 13.17 -0.31 23.26
CA THR A 310 13.53 -1.71 23.49
C THR A 310 12.35 -2.65 23.21
N GLY A 311 12.61 -3.85 22.69
CA GLY A 311 11.59 -4.85 22.44
C GLY A 311 12.17 -6.20 22.06
N VAL A 312 11.31 -7.20 21.86
CA VAL A 312 11.74 -8.50 21.32
C VAL A 312 11.47 -8.55 19.82
N VAL A 313 12.34 -9.19 19.04
CA VAL A 313 12.08 -9.43 17.62
C VAL A 313 11.10 -10.58 17.45
N THR A 314 10.18 -10.45 16.51
CA THR A 314 9.28 -11.51 16.10
C THR A 314 8.97 -11.39 14.61
N TYR A 315 8.30 -12.40 14.07
CA TYR A 315 7.87 -12.42 12.68
C TYR A 315 6.37 -12.67 12.59
N ARG A 316 5.66 -11.78 11.87
CA ARG A 316 4.21 -11.87 11.61
C ARG A 316 3.83 -11.15 10.32
N ASN A 317 2.84 -11.66 9.60
CA ASN A 317 2.28 -11.10 8.36
C ASN A 317 3.35 -10.90 7.28
N SER A 318 4.23 -11.90 7.17
CA SER A 318 5.39 -11.95 6.30
C SER A 318 6.44 -10.85 6.51
N PHE A 319 6.55 -10.32 7.74
CA PHE A 319 7.50 -9.26 8.12
C PHE A 319 8.06 -9.48 9.53
N TYR A 320 9.36 -9.29 9.67
CA TYR A 320 10.02 -9.13 10.97
C TYR A 320 9.65 -7.80 11.60
N LYS A 321 9.56 -7.75 12.93
CA LYS A 321 9.19 -6.57 13.70
C LYS A 321 9.64 -6.63 15.14
N LEU A 322 9.79 -5.46 15.75
CA LEU A 322 10.06 -5.30 17.17
C LEU A 322 8.73 -5.19 17.94
N GLU A 323 8.50 -6.06 18.91
CA GLU A 323 7.41 -5.91 19.89
C GLU A 323 7.94 -5.25 21.18
N PRO A 324 7.53 -4.01 21.51
CA PRO A 324 8.14 -3.25 22.59
C PRO A 324 7.87 -3.87 23.97
N THR A 325 8.84 -3.76 24.89
CA THR A 325 8.70 -4.23 26.29
C THR A 325 8.27 -3.12 27.25
N GLN A 326 8.18 -1.89 26.76
CA GLN A 326 7.74 -0.70 27.48
C GLN A 326 6.54 -0.04 26.80
N GLN A 327 5.85 0.82 27.56
CA GLN A 327 4.83 1.69 26.99
C GLN A 327 5.51 2.80 26.17
N LEU A 328 4.99 3.05 24.97
CA LEU A 328 5.53 4.07 24.08
C LEU A 328 4.67 5.33 24.09
N THR A 329 5.32 6.48 23.91
CA THR A 329 4.65 7.77 23.70
C THR A 329 5.30 8.45 22.52
N VAL A 330 4.55 8.62 21.43
CA VAL A 330 4.99 9.33 20.24
C VAL A 330 4.89 10.85 20.47
N GLN A 331 5.89 11.59 20.03
CA GLN A 331 5.90 13.06 20.02
C GLN A 331 5.58 13.59 18.64
N ASP A 332 4.79 14.66 18.59
CA ASP A 332 4.44 15.34 17.35
C ASP A 332 5.67 16.04 16.76
N GLY A 333 6.04 15.66 15.54
CA GLY A 333 7.13 16.26 14.77
C GLY A 333 6.75 17.56 14.04
N GLY A 334 5.49 17.98 14.13
CA GLY A 334 4.99 19.23 13.55
C GLY A 334 4.76 19.20 12.04
N LEU A 335 4.80 18.03 11.39
CA LEU A 335 4.52 17.91 9.96
C LEU A 335 3.11 18.41 9.63
N GLN A 336 3.01 19.29 8.62
CA GLN A 336 1.77 19.85 8.12
C GLN A 336 1.49 19.37 6.69
N ARG A 337 0.22 19.26 6.34
CA ARG A 337 -0.26 18.98 4.98
C ARG A 337 0.16 20.13 4.05
N GLN A 338 0.61 19.80 2.84
CA GLN A 338 1.15 20.76 1.89
C GLN A 338 0.23 20.91 0.68
N ALA A 339 -0.41 22.08 0.57
CA ALA A 339 -1.20 22.43 -0.61
C ALA A 339 -0.28 22.71 -1.82
N ALA A 340 -0.85 22.49 -3.00
CA ALA A 340 -0.25 22.78 -4.30
C ALA A 340 0.17 24.26 -4.35
N GLN A 341 1.36 24.55 -4.89
CA GLN A 341 1.79 25.94 -5.06
C GLN A 341 1.24 26.55 -6.35
N THR A 342 0.84 25.72 -7.32
CA THR A 342 0.26 26.17 -8.58
C THR A 342 -1.07 26.87 -8.33
N GLN A 343 -1.21 28.03 -8.97
CA GLN A 343 -2.46 28.76 -9.04
C GLN A 343 -3.05 28.66 -10.45
N PRO A 344 -4.38 28.52 -10.59
CA PRO A 344 -5.03 28.58 -11.89
C PRO A 344 -4.73 29.90 -12.62
N SER A 345 -4.60 29.83 -13.95
CA SER A 345 -4.43 30.98 -14.82
C SER A 345 -5.29 30.82 -16.07
N GLU A 346 -5.64 31.90 -16.75
CA GLU A 346 -6.56 31.88 -17.90
C GLU A 346 -5.99 31.12 -19.11
N ASP A 347 -4.71 31.29 -19.41
CA ASP A 347 -4.04 30.69 -20.57
C ASP A 347 -3.31 29.38 -20.25
N LYS A 348 -3.53 28.85 -19.04
CA LYS A 348 -2.89 27.62 -18.57
C LYS A 348 -3.94 26.61 -18.15
N LEU A 349 -3.78 25.38 -18.60
CA LEU A 349 -4.67 24.27 -18.27
C LEU A 349 -4.12 23.53 -17.04
N THR A 350 -4.97 23.29 -16.04
CA THR A 350 -4.62 22.51 -14.85
C THR A 350 -5.30 21.14 -14.89
N ILE A 351 -4.52 20.07 -14.73
CA ILE A 351 -5.00 18.68 -14.75
C ILE A 351 -4.47 17.96 -13.52
N ALA A 352 -5.37 17.46 -12.68
CA ALA A 352 -5.02 16.67 -11.50
C ALA A 352 -5.34 15.17 -11.70
N SER A 353 -4.58 14.31 -11.04
CA SER A 353 -4.88 12.89 -10.86
C SER A 353 -5.10 12.62 -9.38
N TYR A 354 -6.19 11.96 -9.02
CA TYR A 354 -6.44 11.61 -7.63
C TYR A 354 -7.14 10.26 -7.49
N ASN A 355 -6.45 9.31 -6.86
CA ASN A 355 -7.06 8.10 -6.33
C ASN A 355 -7.82 8.44 -5.05
N ILE A 356 -9.14 8.26 -5.09
CA ILE A 356 -10.07 8.63 -4.00
C ILE A 356 -10.57 7.43 -3.20
N GLU A 357 -9.96 6.25 -3.43
CA GLU A 357 -10.10 5.00 -2.65
C GLU A 357 -11.56 4.55 -2.44
N ASN A 358 -12.03 3.60 -3.25
CA ASN A 358 -13.33 2.94 -3.11
C ASN A 358 -14.53 3.91 -2.97
N PHE A 359 -14.63 4.89 -3.86
CA PHE A 359 -15.60 5.98 -3.75
C PHE A 359 -16.92 5.68 -4.45
N SER A 360 -18.04 5.73 -3.73
CA SER A 360 -19.39 5.49 -4.27
C SER A 360 -20.42 6.54 -3.83
N ALA A 361 -21.55 6.58 -4.54
CA ALA A 361 -22.73 7.31 -4.08
C ALA A 361 -23.44 6.64 -2.90
N ASN A 362 -23.10 5.38 -2.59
CA ASN A 362 -23.73 4.63 -1.52
C ASN A 362 -23.23 5.08 -0.14
N ASN A 363 -24.18 5.42 0.73
CA ASN A 363 -23.94 5.89 2.11
C ASN A 363 -24.16 4.81 3.17
N ALA A 364 -24.37 3.56 2.74
CA ALA A 364 -24.51 2.44 3.65
C ALA A 364 -23.22 2.25 4.48
N LYS A 365 -23.36 1.53 5.59
CA LYS A 365 -22.22 1.14 6.42
C LYS A 365 -21.20 0.36 5.57
N ASN A 366 -19.92 0.69 5.70
CA ASN A 366 -18.79 0.14 4.91
C ASN A 366 -18.72 0.61 3.44
N GLU A 367 -19.52 1.60 3.07
CA GLU A 367 -19.39 2.36 1.82
C GLU A 367 -18.87 3.77 2.11
N THR A 368 -19.06 4.72 1.19
CA THR A 368 -18.44 6.05 1.28
C THR A 368 -19.18 6.96 2.27
N PRO A 369 -18.59 7.31 3.44
CA PRO A 369 -19.22 8.22 4.38
C PRO A 369 -19.16 9.67 3.86
N GLU A 370 -20.15 10.49 4.24
CA GLU A 370 -20.24 11.90 3.83
C GLU A 370 -19.03 12.75 4.26
N ASP A 371 -18.39 12.41 5.38
CA ASP A 371 -17.17 13.08 5.83
C ASP A 371 -16.01 12.87 4.86
N LYS A 372 -15.88 11.66 4.27
CA LYS A 372 -14.87 11.40 3.23
C LYS A 372 -15.16 12.19 1.97
N VAL A 373 -16.43 12.27 1.55
CA VAL A 373 -16.85 13.09 0.39
C VAL A 373 -16.49 14.56 0.62
N THR A 374 -16.74 15.06 1.82
CA THR A 374 -16.42 16.43 2.23
C THR A 374 -14.92 16.70 2.25
N LEU A 375 -14.12 15.76 2.78
CA LEU A 375 -12.66 15.87 2.78
C LEU A 375 -12.10 15.94 1.37
N ILE A 376 -12.50 15.03 0.47
CA ILE A 376 -12.05 15.03 -0.93
C ILE A 376 -12.46 16.33 -1.64
N ALA A 377 -13.70 16.78 -1.45
CA ALA A 377 -14.17 18.03 -2.05
C ALA A 377 -13.36 19.25 -1.54
N ASN A 378 -13.03 19.30 -0.25
CA ASN A 378 -12.17 20.34 0.30
C ASN A 378 -10.73 20.27 -0.23
N SER A 379 -10.17 19.08 -0.44
CA SER A 379 -8.87 18.94 -1.11
C SER A 379 -8.90 19.56 -2.50
N PHE A 380 -9.96 19.34 -3.27
CA PHE A 380 -10.14 19.99 -4.57
C PHE A 380 -10.21 21.50 -4.50
N ILE A 381 -10.95 22.05 -3.55
CA ILE A 381 -11.17 23.49 -3.46
C ILE A 381 -9.93 24.21 -2.91
N HIS A 382 -9.32 23.67 -1.86
CA HIS A 382 -8.36 24.39 -1.02
C HIS A 382 -6.92 23.91 -1.18
N GLU A 383 -6.68 22.65 -1.57
CA GLU A 383 -5.33 22.07 -1.61
C GLU A 383 -4.80 21.95 -3.02
N ILE A 384 -5.65 21.69 -4.01
CA ILE A 384 -5.27 21.66 -5.44
C ILE A 384 -5.98 22.75 -6.28
N HIS A 385 -6.62 23.71 -5.61
CA HIS A 385 -7.11 24.97 -6.18
C HIS A 385 -8.07 24.89 -7.37
N ASN A 386 -9.05 23.97 -7.33
CA ASN A 386 -10.07 23.74 -8.35
C ASN A 386 -9.49 23.51 -9.76
N PRO A 387 -8.81 22.38 -10.01
CA PRO A 387 -8.23 22.08 -11.33
C PRO A 387 -9.28 22.08 -12.45
N ASP A 388 -8.87 22.38 -13.67
CA ASP A 388 -9.76 22.40 -14.83
C ASP A 388 -10.27 21.00 -15.19
N ILE A 389 -9.40 20.00 -15.07
CA ILE A 389 -9.69 18.58 -15.28
C ILE A 389 -9.15 17.79 -14.09
N ILE A 390 -9.92 16.82 -13.60
CA ILE A 390 -9.53 15.92 -12.51
C ILE A 390 -9.83 14.49 -12.94
N THR A 391 -8.78 13.69 -13.08
CA THR A 391 -8.89 12.24 -13.23
C THR A 391 -9.16 11.62 -11.87
N LEU A 392 -10.29 10.91 -11.75
CA LEU A 392 -10.68 10.16 -10.57
C LEU A 392 -10.37 8.69 -10.77
N ILE A 393 -9.63 8.12 -9.83
CA ILE A 393 -9.31 6.70 -9.76
C ILE A 393 -10.06 6.10 -8.57
N GLU A 394 -10.43 4.82 -8.66
CA GLU A 394 -11.17 4.09 -7.61
C GLU A 394 -12.64 4.56 -7.44
N VAL A 395 -13.30 4.96 -8.54
CA VAL A 395 -14.74 5.24 -8.55
C VAL A 395 -15.52 3.93 -8.64
N GLN A 396 -16.45 3.71 -7.72
CA GLN A 396 -17.33 2.56 -7.61
C GLN A 396 -18.71 2.81 -8.25
N ASP A 397 -19.50 1.73 -8.35
CA ASP A 397 -20.84 1.76 -8.91
C ASP A 397 -21.71 2.69 -8.07
N ASN A 398 -22.83 3.12 -8.63
CA ASN A 398 -23.79 3.97 -7.95
C ASN A 398 -24.24 3.37 -6.60
N ASN A 399 -24.31 2.05 -6.52
CA ASN A 399 -24.68 1.27 -5.33
C ASN A 399 -23.46 0.76 -4.54
N GLY A 400 -22.24 1.22 -4.84
CA GLY A 400 -21.03 0.82 -4.11
C GLY A 400 -20.61 -0.62 -4.41
N SER A 401 -20.56 -1.46 -3.38
CA SER A 401 -20.14 -2.87 -3.49
C SER A 401 -21.27 -3.89 -3.53
N VAL A 402 -22.48 -3.42 -3.81
CA VAL A 402 -23.64 -4.31 -3.94
C VAL A 402 -23.56 -5.03 -5.30
N ASP A 403 -23.29 -6.33 -5.24
CA ASP A 403 -23.15 -7.20 -6.41
C ASP A 403 -24.52 -7.61 -6.99
N ASP A 404 -25.18 -6.68 -7.69
CA ASP A 404 -26.51 -6.86 -8.31
C ASP A 404 -26.54 -6.65 -9.84
N GLY A 405 -25.36 -6.54 -10.47
CA GLY A 405 -25.19 -6.26 -11.90
C GLY A 405 -25.26 -4.78 -12.29
N THR A 406 -25.38 -3.86 -11.32
CA THR A 406 -25.20 -2.42 -11.57
C THR A 406 -23.75 -2.12 -11.91
N THR A 407 -23.50 -1.45 -13.05
CA THR A 407 -22.13 -1.09 -13.48
C THR A 407 -21.90 0.42 -13.68
N ARG A 408 -22.95 1.24 -13.57
CA ARG A 408 -22.85 2.69 -13.77
C ARG A 408 -22.30 3.36 -12.50
N GLY A 409 -21.34 4.27 -12.65
CA GLY A 409 -20.75 5.09 -11.58
C GLY A 409 -21.10 6.58 -11.65
N VAL A 410 -21.95 7.00 -12.60
CA VAL A 410 -22.33 8.42 -12.81
C VAL A 410 -22.84 9.12 -11.55
N GLU A 411 -23.64 8.46 -10.71
CA GLU A 411 -24.12 9.06 -9.46
C GLU A 411 -23.00 9.22 -8.44
N SER A 412 -22.03 8.31 -8.43
CA SER A 412 -20.82 8.44 -7.61
C SER A 412 -20.06 9.70 -8.02
N GLY A 413 -19.71 9.86 -9.29
CA GLY A 413 -19.06 11.08 -9.79
C GLY A 413 -19.86 12.36 -9.52
N ARG A 414 -21.18 12.32 -9.74
CA ARG A 414 -22.08 13.45 -9.51
C ARG A 414 -22.18 13.85 -8.05
N LYS A 415 -22.16 12.89 -7.11
CA LYS A 415 -22.17 13.16 -5.68
C LYS A 415 -20.99 14.05 -5.29
N LEU A 416 -19.79 13.72 -5.78
CA LEU A 416 -18.60 14.52 -5.52
C LEU A 416 -18.69 15.91 -6.18
N ALA A 417 -19.11 15.98 -7.45
CA ALA A 417 -19.31 17.26 -8.16
C ALA A 417 -20.29 18.19 -7.42
N ASN A 418 -21.40 17.65 -6.94
CA ASN A 418 -22.39 18.38 -6.15
C ASN A 418 -21.78 18.89 -4.84
N ARG A 419 -21.04 18.03 -4.12
CA ARG A 419 -20.40 18.42 -2.86
C ARG A 419 -19.40 19.55 -3.03
N ILE A 420 -18.60 19.53 -4.10
CA ILE A 420 -17.67 20.62 -4.44
C ILE A 420 -18.44 21.94 -4.61
N LYS A 421 -19.52 21.92 -5.39
CA LYS A 421 -20.36 23.10 -5.64
C LYS A 421 -21.04 23.62 -4.37
N GLU A 422 -21.56 22.73 -3.54
CA GLU A 422 -22.19 23.08 -2.25
C GLU A 422 -21.21 23.76 -1.29
N LEU A 423 -19.94 23.37 -1.33
CA LEU A 423 -18.86 23.97 -0.54
C LEU A 423 -18.27 25.25 -1.15
N GLY A 424 -18.85 25.74 -2.26
CA GLY A 424 -18.41 26.98 -2.92
C GLY A 424 -17.28 26.80 -3.94
N GLY A 425 -16.95 25.56 -4.30
CA GLY A 425 -16.02 25.25 -5.38
C GLY A 425 -16.61 25.47 -6.78
N LYS A 426 -15.85 25.09 -7.80
CA LYS A 426 -16.29 25.16 -9.20
C LYS A 426 -17.39 24.14 -9.52
N SER A 427 -18.18 24.43 -10.55
CA SER A 427 -19.12 23.44 -11.10
C SER A 427 -18.34 22.49 -12.00
N TYR A 428 -18.52 21.19 -11.78
CA TYR A 428 -17.91 20.14 -12.57
C TYR A 428 -18.97 19.29 -13.27
N GLU A 429 -18.67 18.87 -14.49
CA GLU A 429 -19.36 17.77 -15.17
C GLU A 429 -18.54 16.49 -15.04
N TYR A 430 -19.20 15.33 -15.10
CA TYR A 430 -18.58 14.02 -14.93
C TYR A 430 -18.77 13.16 -16.19
N THR A 431 -17.72 12.45 -16.60
CA THR A 431 -17.76 11.50 -17.72
C THR A 431 -17.01 10.21 -17.40
N GLU A 432 -17.52 9.10 -17.92
CA GLU A 432 -16.98 7.74 -17.75
C GLU A 432 -17.38 6.84 -18.93
N VAL A 433 -16.75 5.67 -19.02
CA VAL A 433 -17.30 4.51 -19.75
C VAL A 433 -17.49 3.39 -18.74
N ALA A 434 -18.75 3.01 -18.49
CA ALA A 434 -19.09 1.96 -17.54
C ALA A 434 -18.44 0.61 -17.92
N PRO A 435 -17.94 -0.18 -16.96
CA PRO A 435 -17.45 -1.53 -17.23
C PRO A 435 -18.54 -2.51 -17.65
N VAL A 436 -18.10 -3.65 -18.18
CA VAL A 436 -18.89 -4.88 -18.14
C VAL A 436 -18.83 -5.42 -16.72
N ASP A 437 -19.96 -5.95 -16.24
CA ASP A 437 -20.09 -6.48 -14.88
C ASP A 437 -19.05 -7.57 -14.60
N GLY A 438 -18.30 -7.43 -13.50
CA GLY A 438 -17.23 -8.33 -13.05
C GLY A 438 -15.96 -8.35 -13.92
N ALA A 439 -15.93 -7.63 -15.04
CA ALA A 439 -14.82 -7.69 -15.99
C ALA A 439 -13.61 -6.82 -15.58
N ASP A 440 -13.86 -5.78 -14.78
CA ASP A 440 -12.82 -4.90 -14.26
C ASP A 440 -12.52 -5.30 -12.81
N GLY A 441 -11.24 -5.45 -12.46
CA GLY A 441 -10.85 -5.85 -11.11
C GLY A 441 -11.17 -4.80 -10.05
N GLY A 442 -10.97 -5.14 -8.78
CA GLY A 442 -11.16 -4.21 -7.64
C GLY A 442 -11.95 -4.87 -6.52
N LYS A 443 -12.57 -4.05 -5.66
CA LYS A 443 -13.54 -4.53 -4.66
C LYS A 443 -14.64 -5.31 -5.38
N PRO A 444 -14.92 -6.57 -4.99
CA PRO A 444 -15.98 -7.38 -5.60
C PRO A 444 -17.32 -6.64 -5.66
N GLY A 445 -18.09 -6.86 -6.74
CA GLY A 445 -19.39 -6.24 -6.97
C GLY A 445 -19.38 -4.73 -7.19
N SER A 446 -18.20 -4.09 -7.28
CA SER A 446 -18.09 -2.63 -7.35
C SER A 446 -17.66 -2.09 -8.71
N ASN A 447 -17.30 -2.97 -9.64
CA ASN A 447 -16.86 -2.67 -11.01
C ASN A 447 -15.95 -1.43 -11.11
N ILE A 448 -14.93 -1.32 -10.25
CA ILE A 448 -14.17 -0.07 -10.09
C ILE A 448 -13.66 0.47 -11.43
N ARG A 449 -13.81 1.78 -11.64
CA ARG A 449 -13.50 2.44 -12.91
C ARG A 449 -12.68 3.72 -12.73
N LEU A 450 -12.28 4.24 -13.88
CA LEU A 450 -11.74 5.58 -14.06
C LEU A 450 -12.87 6.52 -14.49
N GLY A 451 -12.87 7.73 -13.95
CA GLY A 451 -13.79 8.79 -14.34
C GLY A 451 -13.08 10.13 -14.41
N ILE A 452 -13.69 11.12 -15.07
CA ILE A 452 -13.13 12.47 -15.15
C ILE A 452 -14.17 13.49 -14.73
N LEU A 453 -13.79 14.36 -13.80
CA LEU A 453 -14.47 15.63 -13.54
C LEU A 453 -13.80 16.73 -14.38
N TYR A 454 -14.59 17.58 -15.03
CA TYR A 454 -14.06 18.73 -15.77
C TYR A 454 -14.91 19.98 -15.57
N ASN A 455 -14.26 21.15 -15.55
CA ASN A 455 -14.92 22.44 -15.43
C ASN A 455 -15.37 22.93 -16.82
N PRO A 456 -16.67 22.90 -17.16
CA PRO A 456 -17.16 23.28 -18.49
C PRO A 456 -17.01 24.78 -18.80
N GLU A 457 -16.71 25.63 -17.80
CA GLU A 457 -16.37 27.04 -18.03
C GLU A 457 -14.97 27.23 -18.60
N ARG A 458 -14.13 26.18 -18.52
CA ARG A 458 -12.69 26.24 -18.81
C ARG A 458 -12.31 25.36 -19.99
N VAL A 459 -12.87 24.16 -20.06
CA VAL A 459 -12.65 23.19 -21.14
C VAL A 459 -13.97 22.72 -21.71
N SER A 460 -14.00 22.41 -23.00
CA SER A 460 -15.15 21.73 -23.60
C SER A 460 -14.79 20.29 -23.94
N LEU A 461 -15.65 19.35 -23.55
CA LEU A 461 -15.58 17.97 -24.02
C LEU A 461 -15.81 17.93 -25.53
N ALA A 462 -14.90 17.30 -26.29
CA ALA A 462 -15.06 17.19 -27.74
C ALA A 462 -16.34 16.41 -28.06
N LYS A 463 -17.25 17.02 -28.82
CA LYS A 463 -18.63 16.53 -29.04
C LYS A 463 -18.65 15.31 -29.95
N LYS A 464 -18.62 14.11 -29.38
CA LYS A 464 -18.69 12.82 -30.07
C LYS A 464 -19.57 11.86 -29.29
N GLU A 465 -19.98 10.77 -29.93
CA GLU A 465 -20.67 9.68 -29.23
C GLU A 465 -19.72 9.02 -28.23
N ALA A 466 -20.20 8.66 -27.04
CA ALA A 466 -19.43 7.86 -26.09
C ALA A 466 -19.30 6.42 -26.58
N ALA A 467 -18.16 5.78 -26.34
CA ALA A 467 -17.99 4.36 -26.60
C ALA A 467 -18.77 3.51 -25.59
N THR A 468 -19.21 2.33 -26.03
CA THR A 468 -19.65 1.26 -25.13
C THR A 468 -18.45 0.55 -24.49
N SER A 469 -18.68 -0.26 -23.47
CA SER A 469 -17.63 -0.88 -22.64
C SER A 469 -16.56 -1.66 -23.41
N ASN A 470 -16.94 -2.32 -24.51
CA ASN A 470 -16.07 -3.18 -25.32
C ASN A 470 -15.63 -2.54 -26.66
N GLU A 471 -16.05 -1.30 -26.93
CA GLU A 471 -15.61 -0.55 -28.10
C GLU A 471 -14.28 0.17 -27.79
N ALA A 472 -13.24 -0.18 -28.55
CA ALA A 472 -11.91 0.41 -28.38
C ALA A 472 -11.86 1.86 -28.85
N ALA A 473 -11.08 2.68 -28.13
CA ALA A 473 -10.70 4.01 -28.56
C ALA A 473 -9.91 3.95 -29.88
N GLN A 474 -10.22 4.87 -30.80
CA GLN A 474 -9.61 4.97 -32.13
C GLN A 474 -9.42 6.43 -32.50
N PHE A 475 -8.48 6.70 -33.41
CA PHE A 475 -8.23 8.02 -33.96
C PHE A 475 -8.63 8.13 -35.44
N ASP A 476 -9.27 9.24 -35.80
CA ASP A 476 -9.38 9.73 -37.18
C ASP A 476 -8.82 11.15 -37.25
N LYS A 477 -7.83 11.36 -38.13
CA LYS A 477 -7.11 12.63 -38.31
C LYS A 477 -6.57 13.23 -37.00
N GLY A 478 -6.13 12.38 -36.08
CA GLY A 478 -5.55 12.79 -34.79
C GLY A 478 -6.56 13.19 -33.73
N HIS A 479 -7.84 12.90 -33.95
CA HIS A 479 -8.95 13.14 -33.03
C HIS A 479 -9.63 11.81 -32.68
N LEU A 480 -10.12 11.63 -31.45
CA LEU A 480 -10.83 10.40 -31.07
C LEU A 480 -12.07 10.18 -31.94
N VAL A 481 -12.43 8.95 -32.28
CA VAL A 481 -13.68 8.67 -33.03
C VAL A 481 -14.89 8.74 -32.11
N LYS A 482 -14.78 8.12 -30.92
CA LYS A 482 -15.77 8.18 -29.83
C LYS A 482 -15.14 8.82 -28.60
N ASN A 483 -15.92 9.57 -27.83
CA ASN A 483 -15.45 10.32 -26.66
C ASN A 483 -16.52 10.36 -25.55
N PRO A 484 -16.23 9.86 -24.34
CA PRO A 484 -15.02 9.13 -23.94
C PRO A 484 -14.93 7.72 -24.55
N ALA A 485 -13.75 7.09 -24.49
CA ALA A 485 -13.54 5.71 -24.95
C ALA A 485 -12.44 4.96 -24.15
N ARG A 486 -12.54 3.62 -24.07
CA ARG A 486 -11.56 2.77 -23.38
C ARG A 486 -10.45 2.33 -24.34
N ILE A 487 -9.20 2.31 -23.89
CA ILE A 487 -8.07 1.83 -24.70
C ILE A 487 -8.07 0.30 -24.67
N ALA A 488 -8.15 -0.31 -25.86
CA ALA A 488 -8.06 -1.76 -26.08
C ALA A 488 -8.77 -2.63 -25.03
N PRO A 489 -10.09 -2.45 -24.78
CA PRO A 489 -10.80 -3.08 -23.68
C PRO A 489 -10.87 -4.61 -23.74
N ASN A 490 -10.55 -5.21 -24.88
CA ASN A 490 -10.51 -6.67 -25.11
C ASN A 490 -9.08 -7.23 -25.17
N ASP A 491 -8.05 -6.42 -24.88
CA ASP A 491 -6.67 -6.92 -24.79
C ASP A 491 -6.51 -7.76 -23.51
N PRO A 492 -5.94 -8.99 -23.59
CA PRO A 492 -5.84 -9.89 -22.44
C PRO A 492 -5.06 -9.32 -21.26
N SER A 493 -4.16 -8.37 -21.47
CA SER A 493 -3.44 -7.71 -20.37
C SER A 493 -4.38 -6.93 -19.43
N PHE A 494 -5.60 -6.62 -19.88
CA PHE A 494 -6.62 -5.95 -19.08
C PHE A 494 -7.61 -6.90 -18.39
N ASP A 495 -7.44 -8.23 -18.50
CA ASP A 495 -8.30 -9.20 -17.83
C ASP A 495 -8.30 -8.97 -16.31
N HIS A 496 -9.50 -8.82 -15.73
CA HIS A 496 -9.70 -8.52 -14.31
C HIS A 496 -8.88 -7.32 -13.79
N THR A 497 -8.63 -6.32 -14.64
CA THR A 497 -8.02 -5.05 -14.27
C THR A 497 -8.76 -3.89 -14.91
N ARG A 498 -8.46 -2.65 -14.49
CA ARG A 498 -9.12 -1.45 -14.99
C ARG A 498 -8.59 -1.11 -16.38
N LYS A 499 -9.49 -0.83 -17.32
CA LYS A 499 -9.15 -0.41 -18.69
C LYS A 499 -8.90 1.10 -18.69
N SER A 500 -7.80 1.55 -19.28
CA SER A 500 -7.50 2.98 -19.38
C SER A 500 -8.58 3.73 -20.17
N LEU A 501 -8.89 4.95 -19.72
CA LEU A 501 -9.95 5.79 -20.28
C LEU A 501 -9.33 6.99 -21.01
N ALA A 502 -9.56 7.10 -22.32
CA ALA A 502 -9.17 8.24 -23.13
C ALA A 502 -10.33 9.22 -23.29
N VAL A 503 -10.07 10.50 -23.02
CA VAL A 503 -11.04 11.59 -23.14
C VAL A 503 -10.39 12.79 -23.83
N GLU A 504 -11.04 13.28 -24.88
CA GLU A 504 -10.57 14.44 -25.63
C GLU A 504 -11.33 15.70 -25.22
N PHE A 505 -10.58 16.72 -24.85
CA PHE A 505 -11.04 18.06 -24.52
C PHE A 505 -10.50 19.07 -25.53
N GLU A 506 -11.17 20.21 -25.63
CA GLU A 506 -10.63 21.41 -26.27
C GLU A 506 -10.35 22.46 -25.19
N PHE A 507 -9.14 23.02 -25.23
CA PHE A 507 -8.75 24.16 -24.41
C PHE A 507 -8.10 25.22 -25.32
N LYS A 508 -8.62 26.44 -25.29
CA LYS A 508 -8.14 27.55 -26.15
C LYS A 508 -8.00 27.15 -27.64
N GLY A 509 -8.92 26.33 -28.12
CA GLY A 509 -8.96 25.83 -29.51
C GLY A 509 -7.92 24.75 -29.85
N GLN A 510 -7.23 24.19 -28.86
CA GLN A 510 -6.27 23.09 -29.03
C GLN A 510 -6.82 21.78 -28.44
N PRO A 511 -6.65 20.64 -29.13
CA PRO A 511 -7.06 19.33 -28.60
C PRO A 511 -6.09 18.85 -27.52
N VAL A 512 -6.64 18.41 -26.40
CA VAL A 512 -5.94 17.78 -25.28
C VAL A 512 -6.59 16.43 -25.00
N VAL A 513 -5.83 15.34 -25.19
CA VAL A 513 -6.29 13.98 -24.88
C VAL A 513 -5.74 13.60 -23.50
N VAL A 514 -6.64 13.49 -22.54
CA VAL A 514 -6.34 13.00 -21.20
C VAL A 514 -6.60 11.50 -21.17
N ILE A 515 -5.60 10.73 -20.76
CA ILE A 515 -5.70 9.28 -20.58
C ILE A 515 -5.60 8.99 -19.09
N ALA A 516 -6.70 8.55 -18.49
CA ALA A 516 -6.72 8.08 -17.12
C ALA A 516 -6.27 6.61 -17.08
N ASN A 517 -5.47 6.24 -16.07
CA ASN A 517 -4.88 4.92 -15.92
C ASN A 517 -5.04 4.41 -14.49
N HIS A 518 -5.29 3.10 -14.36
CA HIS A 518 -5.18 2.36 -13.11
C HIS A 518 -4.67 0.96 -13.44
N LEU A 519 -3.36 0.79 -13.44
CA LEU A 519 -2.74 -0.46 -13.89
C LEU A 519 -2.86 -1.57 -12.84
N LYS A 520 -2.51 -2.80 -13.22
CA LYS A 520 -2.50 -3.98 -12.34
C LYS A 520 -1.77 -3.69 -11.03
N SER A 521 -2.43 -3.89 -9.89
CA SER A 521 -1.81 -3.77 -8.57
C SER A 521 -0.70 -4.80 -8.36
N LYS A 522 0.28 -4.47 -7.51
CA LYS A 522 1.33 -5.40 -7.04
C LYS A 522 0.82 -6.52 -6.09
N ILE A 523 -0.48 -6.58 -5.81
CA ILE A 523 -1.07 -7.70 -5.06
C ILE A 523 -0.87 -8.99 -5.85
N GLY A 524 -0.19 -9.96 -5.24
CA GLY A 524 0.20 -11.22 -5.85
C GLY A 524 1.72 -11.36 -6.03
N ASP A 525 2.49 -10.29 -5.86
CA ASP A 525 3.94 -10.34 -5.79
C ASP A 525 4.42 -10.94 -4.46
N ASP A 526 5.60 -11.55 -4.46
CA ASP A 526 6.18 -12.15 -3.25
C ASP A 526 6.59 -11.09 -2.22
N ALA A 527 6.44 -11.42 -0.93
CA ALA A 527 6.95 -10.57 0.14
C ALA A 527 8.48 -10.66 0.20
N ILE A 528 9.16 -9.53 0.43
CA ILE A 528 10.62 -9.52 0.54
C ILE A 528 11.14 -10.36 1.71
N TYR A 529 10.41 -10.39 2.82
CA TYR A 529 10.69 -11.28 3.95
C TYR A 529 9.79 -12.53 3.92
N GLY A 530 9.43 -13.02 2.73
CA GLY A 530 8.63 -14.24 2.53
C GLY A 530 9.48 -15.51 2.39
N ALA A 531 8.81 -16.67 2.41
CA ALA A 531 9.42 -17.98 2.23
C ALA A 531 9.90 -18.24 0.78
N SER A 532 9.31 -17.57 -0.21
CA SER A 532 9.75 -17.59 -1.60
C SER A 532 10.92 -16.62 -1.79
N GLN A 533 12.14 -17.16 -1.91
CA GLN A 533 13.35 -16.39 -2.18
C GLN A 533 14.05 -16.87 -3.46
N PRO A 534 14.57 -15.96 -4.31
CA PRO A 534 14.38 -14.50 -4.24
C PRO A 534 12.90 -14.12 -4.48
N ALA A 535 12.44 -13.03 -3.87
CA ALA A 535 11.09 -12.53 -4.09
C ALA A 535 10.89 -12.13 -5.57
N VAL A 536 9.76 -12.56 -6.16
CA VAL A 536 9.42 -12.30 -7.58
C VAL A 536 8.22 -11.36 -7.69
N GLU A 537 8.32 -10.37 -8.58
CA GLU A 537 7.19 -9.51 -9.00
C GLU A 537 6.35 -10.20 -10.08
N HIS A 538 5.52 -11.18 -9.70
CA HIS A 538 4.65 -11.95 -10.61
C HIS A 538 3.70 -11.06 -11.44
N THR A 539 3.35 -9.88 -10.95
CA THR A 539 2.44 -8.94 -11.61
C THR A 539 3.13 -7.99 -12.58
N LEU A 540 4.47 -7.90 -12.57
CA LEU A 540 5.22 -6.96 -13.43
C LEU A 540 4.97 -7.20 -14.93
N PRO A 541 4.99 -8.44 -15.46
CA PRO A 541 4.75 -8.67 -16.89
C PRO A 541 3.39 -8.16 -17.38
N THR A 542 2.35 -8.24 -16.55
CA THR A 542 1.02 -7.68 -16.89
C THR A 542 1.07 -6.16 -16.98
N ARG A 543 1.76 -5.49 -16.04
CA ARG A 543 1.91 -4.03 -16.05
C ARG A 543 2.70 -3.56 -17.28
N GLU A 544 3.77 -4.25 -17.65
CA GLU A 544 4.55 -3.95 -18.86
C GLU A 544 3.73 -4.13 -20.15
N ALA A 545 2.88 -5.16 -20.21
CA ALA A 545 1.97 -5.36 -21.34
C ALA A 545 0.93 -4.23 -21.45
N GLN A 546 0.30 -3.85 -20.33
CA GLN A 546 -0.65 -2.72 -20.29
C GLN A 546 0.02 -1.41 -20.72
N ALA A 547 1.22 -1.14 -20.19
CA ALA A 547 2.05 0.00 -20.57
C ALA A 547 2.32 0.06 -22.07
N SER A 548 2.68 -1.08 -22.67
CA SER A 548 2.93 -1.19 -24.11
C SER A 548 1.70 -0.84 -24.95
N VAL A 549 0.53 -1.35 -24.57
CA VAL A 549 -0.74 -1.08 -25.27
C VAL A 549 -1.12 0.40 -25.19
N ILE A 550 -0.97 1.02 -24.02
CA ILE A 550 -1.25 2.45 -23.83
C ILE A 550 -0.28 3.31 -24.63
N HIS A 551 1.01 2.97 -24.62
CA HIS A 551 2.02 3.69 -25.39
C HIS A 551 1.75 3.62 -26.90
N GLN A 552 1.40 2.45 -27.43
CA GLN A 552 1.03 2.28 -28.84
C GLN A 552 -0.18 3.14 -29.25
N PHE A 553 -1.18 3.28 -28.36
CA PHE A 553 -2.33 4.15 -28.60
C PHE A 553 -1.90 5.62 -28.74
N VAL A 554 -0.97 6.09 -27.90
CA VAL A 554 -0.40 7.44 -27.99
C VAL A 554 0.37 7.62 -29.30
N GLN A 555 1.19 6.65 -29.68
CA GLN A 555 1.94 6.68 -30.94
C GLN A 555 1.02 6.81 -32.16
N GLU A 556 -0.09 6.07 -32.19
CA GLU A 556 -1.06 6.15 -33.29
C GLU A 556 -1.69 7.56 -33.37
N GLY A 557 -2.09 8.13 -32.24
CA GLY A 557 -2.62 9.49 -32.20
C GLY A 557 -1.60 10.55 -32.67
N LEU A 558 -0.36 10.47 -32.18
CA LEU A 558 0.72 11.39 -32.57
C LEU A 558 1.15 11.22 -34.04
N LYS A 559 1.07 10.01 -34.59
CA LYS A 559 1.34 9.75 -36.01
C LYS A 559 0.35 10.47 -36.92
N GLN A 560 -0.91 10.56 -36.52
CA GLN A 560 -1.94 11.27 -37.27
C GLN A 560 -1.89 12.79 -37.04
N ASN A 561 -1.57 13.22 -35.81
CA ASN A 561 -1.38 14.63 -35.47
C ASN A 561 -0.25 14.80 -34.43
N PRO A 562 0.97 15.16 -34.87
CA PRO A 562 2.12 15.36 -33.97
C PRO A 562 1.98 16.52 -32.99
N LYS A 563 0.94 17.36 -33.13
CA LYS A 563 0.66 18.50 -32.24
C LYS A 563 -0.33 18.17 -31.13
N THR A 564 -1.00 17.01 -31.18
CA THR A 564 -1.94 16.62 -30.13
C THR A 564 -1.22 16.59 -28.78
N THR A 565 -1.82 17.18 -27.76
CA THR A 565 -1.29 17.12 -26.39
C THR A 565 -1.85 15.87 -25.72
N PHE A 566 -0.97 14.92 -25.38
CA PHE A 566 -1.35 13.77 -24.56
C PHE A 566 -0.92 14.00 -23.12
N VAL A 567 -1.84 13.75 -22.20
CA VAL A 567 -1.58 13.80 -20.75
C VAL A 567 -2.09 12.50 -20.14
N LEU A 568 -1.17 11.60 -19.81
CA LEU A 568 -1.49 10.35 -19.13
C LEU A 568 -1.41 10.63 -17.64
N THR A 569 -2.52 10.39 -16.95
CA THR A 569 -2.69 10.57 -15.51
C THR A 569 -3.10 9.23 -14.92
N GLY A 570 -2.79 8.96 -13.66
CA GLY A 570 -3.25 7.72 -13.06
C GLY A 570 -2.43 7.21 -11.91
N ASP A 571 -2.94 6.13 -11.33
CA ASP A 571 -2.18 5.19 -10.51
C ASP A 571 -1.60 4.12 -11.44
N PHE A 572 -0.30 4.18 -11.68
CA PHE A 572 0.39 3.24 -12.54
C PHE A 572 0.79 1.95 -11.81
N ASN A 573 0.53 1.85 -10.50
CA ASN A 573 0.93 0.75 -9.64
C ASN A 573 2.42 0.36 -9.82
N ASP A 574 3.25 1.35 -10.15
CA ASP A 574 4.67 1.15 -10.38
C ASP A 574 5.46 2.45 -10.23
N TYR A 575 6.76 2.29 -10.03
CA TYR A 575 7.66 3.36 -9.65
C TYR A 575 8.08 4.23 -10.85
N ASP A 576 8.51 5.46 -10.60
CA ASP A 576 8.95 6.41 -11.63
C ASP A 576 10.16 5.91 -12.44
N PHE A 577 10.98 5.05 -11.84
CA PHE A 577 12.16 4.43 -12.45
C PHE A 577 11.90 3.04 -13.06
N SER A 578 10.69 2.49 -12.97
CA SER A 578 10.42 1.11 -13.37
C SER A 578 10.46 0.88 -14.89
N THR A 579 10.57 -0.38 -15.30
CA THR A 579 10.45 -0.77 -16.72
C THR A 579 9.08 -0.41 -17.29
N THR A 580 8.00 -0.57 -16.52
CA THR A 580 6.65 -0.11 -16.89
C THR A 580 6.62 1.39 -17.22
N ALA A 581 7.22 2.23 -16.38
CA ALA A 581 7.30 3.67 -16.62
C ALA A 581 8.15 4.01 -17.86
N GLN A 582 9.23 3.27 -18.10
CA GLN A 582 10.07 3.42 -19.29
C GLN A 582 9.32 3.04 -20.58
N ILE A 583 8.57 1.93 -20.57
CA ILE A 583 7.73 1.48 -21.69
C ILE A 583 6.64 2.50 -21.99
N LEU A 584 5.94 3.00 -20.96
CA LEU A 584 4.93 4.05 -21.12
C LEU A 584 5.52 5.32 -21.75
N ALA A 585 6.68 5.76 -21.25
CA ALA A 585 7.32 6.98 -21.74
C ALA A 585 7.74 6.85 -23.21
N GLY A 586 8.42 5.76 -23.56
CA GLY A 586 9.05 5.58 -24.86
C GLY A 586 9.89 6.79 -25.28
N SER A 587 9.77 7.20 -26.54
CA SER A 587 10.43 8.40 -27.08
C SER A 587 9.50 9.62 -27.20
N GLU A 588 8.22 9.43 -26.91
CA GLU A 588 7.13 10.35 -27.22
C GLU A 588 6.65 11.14 -26.00
N LEU A 589 6.81 10.59 -24.81
CA LEU A 589 6.32 11.17 -23.56
C LEU A 589 7.46 11.43 -22.56
N THR A 590 7.27 12.46 -21.74
CA THR A 590 8.10 12.76 -20.57
C THR A 590 7.35 12.36 -19.31
N ASN A 591 7.98 11.55 -18.45
CA ASN A 591 7.54 11.26 -17.09
C ASN A 591 7.84 12.46 -16.18
N LEU A 592 6.82 13.18 -15.70
CA LEU A 592 7.02 14.42 -14.94
C LEU A 592 7.48 14.16 -13.50
N MET A 593 7.05 13.07 -12.85
CA MET A 593 7.54 12.71 -11.51
C MET A 593 9.04 12.39 -11.54
N ALA A 594 9.52 11.68 -12.57
CA ALA A 594 10.94 11.34 -12.72
C ALA A 594 11.84 12.57 -12.95
N GLN A 595 11.27 13.71 -13.36
CA GLN A 595 11.97 14.99 -13.52
C GLN A 595 11.87 15.90 -12.28
N HIS A 596 11.08 15.52 -11.27
CA HIS A 596 10.93 16.29 -10.04
C HIS A 596 12.08 16.06 -9.06
N ASP A 597 12.20 16.89 -8.03
CA ASP A 597 13.20 16.72 -6.97
C ASP A 597 13.05 15.37 -6.27
N VAL A 598 14.15 14.61 -6.15
CA VAL A 598 14.15 13.24 -5.61
C VAL A 598 13.50 13.15 -4.23
N GLY A 599 13.70 14.16 -3.38
CA GLY A 599 13.11 14.23 -2.03
C GLY A 599 11.60 14.51 -1.99
N ASP A 600 10.95 14.72 -3.14
CA ASP A 600 9.52 14.96 -3.27
C ASP A 600 8.79 13.88 -4.09
N ARG A 601 9.54 12.90 -4.62
CA ARG A 601 8.98 11.85 -5.49
C ARG A 601 8.26 10.78 -4.67
N TYR A 602 7.01 11.03 -4.31
CA TYR A 602 6.12 10.02 -3.76
C TYR A 602 4.67 10.45 -3.88
N SER A 603 3.79 9.45 -3.88
CA SER A 603 2.35 9.65 -3.73
C SER A 603 1.71 8.63 -2.77
N TYR A 604 2.49 7.66 -2.29
CA TYR A 604 2.01 6.54 -1.49
C TYR A 604 3.00 6.21 -0.37
N PHE A 605 2.51 5.69 0.75
CA PHE A 605 3.34 5.16 1.82
C PHE A 605 3.03 3.68 2.04
N TYR A 606 4.05 2.84 1.88
CA TYR A 606 3.95 1.40 2.06
C TYR A 606 5.09 0.89 2.92
N ARG A 607 4.73 0.33 4.08
CA ARG A 607 5.64 -0.42 4.96
C ARG A 607 6.99 0.27 5.19
N GLY A 608 6.97 1.54 5.60
CA GLY A 608 8.18 2.31 5.92
C GLY A 608 8.82 3.03 4.73
N SER A 609 8.30 2.83 3.51
CA SER A 609 8.81 3.48 2.30
C SER A 609 7.76 4.39 1.67
N ASN A 610 8.16 5.62 1.33
CA ASN A 610 7.45 6.49 0.42
C ASN A 610 7.71 6.02 -1.03
N GLN A 611 6.64 5.82 -1.79
CA GLN A 611 6.66 5.24 -3.13
C GLN A 611 5.93 6.16 -4.11
N VAL A 612 6.40 6.18 -5.36
CA VAL A 612 5.64 6.72 -6.48
C VAL A 612 4.73 5.63 -7.00
N LEU A 613 3.41 5.87 -7.01
CA LEU A 613 2.45 5.08 -7.77
C LEU A 613 1.64 5.98 -8.72
N ASP A 614 1.36 7.21 -8.29
CA ASP A 614 0.66 8.21 -9.09
C ASP A 614 1.64 9.07 -9.86
N ASN A 615 1.38 9.26 -11.14
CA ASN A 615 2.28 9.99 -12.02
C ASN A 615 1.52 10.74 -13.12
N ILE A 616 2.21 11.65 -13.79
CA ILE A 616 1.74 12.30 -15.01
C ILE A 616 2.83 12.17 -16.09
N PHE A 617 2.45 11.59 -17.23
CA PHE A 617 3.26 11.61 -18.44
C PHE A 617 2.65 12.60 -19.43
N ILE A 618 3.48 13.39 -20.09
CA ILE A 618 3.03 14.39 -21.06
C ILE A 618 3.79 14.24 -22.38
N SER A 619 3.11 14.47 -23.50
CA SER A 619 3.77 14.46 -24.81
C SER A 619 4.90 15.48 -24.89
N ASN A 620 6.02 15.10 -25.50
CA ASN A 620 7.27 15.86 -25.48
C ASN A 620 7.15 17.27 -26.09
N ASN A 621 6.21 17.48 -27.01
CA ASN A 621 5.90 18.81 -27.56
C ASN A 621 5.38 19.82 -26.51
N MET A 622 4.90 19.34 -25.36
CA MET A 622 4.34 20.17 -24.28
C MET A 622 5.11 20.07 -22.96
N ALA A 623 6.06 19.13 -22.82
CA ALA A 623 6.80 18.91 -21.57
C ALA A 623 7.50 20.16 -21.03
N ALA A 624 8.17 20.93 -21.89
CA ALA A 624 8.86 22.17 -21.50
C ALA A 624 7.91 23.31 -21.07
N LYS A 625 6.61 23.16 -21.33
CA LYS A 625 5.54 24.11 -20.93
C LYS A 625 4.77 23.64 -19.71
N ALA A 626 5.13 22.47 -19.16
CA ALA A 626 4.47 21.88 -18.02
C ALA A 626 5.18 22.29 -16.72
N ARG A 627 4.38 22.61 -15.70
CA ARG A 627 4.80 22.66 -14.30
C ARG A 627 4.08 21.54 -13.57
N PHE A 628 4.84 20.64 -12.97
CA PHE A 628 4.33 19.49 -12.23
C PHE A 628 4.61 19.65 -10.74
N GLU A 629 3.67 19.20 -9.90
CA GLU A 629 3.88 19.10 -8.46
C GLU A 629 3.06 17.93 -7.87
N PRO A 630 3.68 17.06 -7.05
CA PRO A 630 2.95 16.22 -6.12
C PRO A 630 2.41 17.06 -4.96
N VAL A 631 1.27 16.67 -4.39
CA VAL A 631 0.58 17.46 -3.36
C VAL A 631 0.41 16.63 -2.09
N HIS A 632 1.30 16.86 -1.12
CA HIS A 632 1.49 15.99 0.03
C HIS A 632 0.49 16.27 1.16
N ILE A 633 -0.71 15.70 1.02
CA ILE A 633 -1.86 15.92 1.90
C ILE A 633 -2.41 14.64 2.53
N ASN A 634 -1.96 13.46 2.09
CA ASN A 634 -2.54 12.16 2.44
C ASN A 634 -1.49 11.11 2.83
N ALA A 635 -0.54 10.78 1.95
CA ALA A 635 0.28 9.57 2.04
C ALA A 635 1.00 9.43 3.40
N SER A 636 1.36 10.58 3.97
CA SER A 636 2.16 10.69 5.19
C SER A 636 1.34 10.90 6.46
N PHE A 637 0.02 10.90 6.34
CA PHE A 637 -0.94 11.29 7.36
C PHE A 637 -1.89 10.13 7.72
N MET A 638 -2.65 10.31 8.79
CA MET A 638 -3.75 9.42 9.18
C MET A 638 -5.07 10.17 9.08
N LYS A 639 -6.21 9.48 9.23
CA LYS A 639 -7.54 10.10 9.16
C LYS A 639 -7.70 11.23 10.18
N GLU A 640 -7.12 11.06 11.36
CA GLU A 640 -7.08 12.04 12.46
C GLU A 640 -6.36 13.34 12.05
N HIS A 641 -5.47 13.27 11.07
CA HIS A 641 -4.75 14.40 10.51
C HIS A 641 -5.45 15.03 9.29
N GLY A 642 -6.59 14.49 8.86
CA GLY A 642 -7.32 14.95 7.67
C GLY A 642 -7.04 14.18 6.38
N ARG A 643 -6.44 12.98 6.48
CA ARG A 643 -6.24 12.10 5.31
C ARG A 643 -7.57 11.65 4.72
N ALA A 644 -7.76 11.88 3.42
CA ALA A 644 -8.97 11.50 2.70
C ALA A 644 -8.81 10.21 1.87
N SER A 645 -7.58 9.91 1.45
CA SER A 645 -7.18 8.77 0.63
C SER A 645 -5.83 8.24 1.09
N ASP A 646 -5.44 7.05 0.69
CA ASP A 646 -4.07 6.56 0.85
C ASP A 646 -3.07 7.08 -0.17
N HIS A 647 -3.55 7.79 -1.19
CA HIS A 647 -2.72 8.43 -2.21
C HIS A 647 -2.71 9.95 -2.07
N ASP A 648 -1.58 10.58 -2.37
CA ASP A 648 -1.50 12.01 -2.65
C ASP A 648 -1.95 12.30 -4.08
N PRO A 649 -2.70 13.39 -4.33
CA PRO A 649 -2.94 13.84 -5.69
C PRO A 649 -1.66 14.39 -6.33
N VAL A 650 -1.58 14.28 -7.65
CA VAL A 650 -0.54 14.91 -8.46
C VAL A 650 -1.17 15.90 -9.45
N LEU A 651 -0.52 17.03 -9.67
CA LEU A 651 -1.04 18.15 -10.47
C LEU A 651 -0.05 18.55 -11.55
N VAL A 652 -0.56 18.80 -12.76
CA VAL A 652 0.19 19.48 -13.83
C VAL A 652 -0.54 20.74 -14.26
N GLN A 653 0.21 21.81 -14.51
CA GLN A 653 -0.23 22.99 -15.23
C GLN A 653 0.54 23.12 -16.54
N ILE A 654 -0.19 23.28 -17.64
CA ILE A 654 0.37 23.33 -18.99
C ILE A 654 0.09 24.71 -19.58
N ASP A 655 1.14 25.38 -20.06
CA ASP A 655 1.05 26.71 -20.66
C ASP A 655 0.65 26.63 -22.14
N PHE A 656 -0.50 27.20 -22.50
CA PHE A 656 -1.00 27.30 -23.88
C PHE A 656 -0.85 28.72 -24.45
N SER A 657 -0.17 29.63 -23.76
CA SER A 657 0.12 30.96 -24.28
C SER A 657 0.87 30.89 -25.61
N GLY A 658 0.47 31.75 -26.55
CA GLY A 658 1.01 31.79 -27.91
C GLY A 658 0.53 30.68 -28.85
N ALA A 659 -0.36 29.78 -28.42
CA ALA A 659 -1.08 28.91 -29.36
C ALA A 659 -1.99 29.78 -30.25
N GLN A 660 -1.71 29.82 -31.56
CA GLN A 660 -2.60 30.50 -32.49
C GLN A 660 -3.95 29.77 -32.48
N THR A 661 -5.01 30.45 -32.07
CA THR A 661 -6.38 30.06 -32.42
C THR A 661 -6.47 30.00 -33.94
N PRO A 662 -6.89 28.88 -34.55
CA PRO A 662 -7.22 28.88 -35.96
C PRO A 662 -8.27 29.97 -36.19
N GLY A 663 -7.87 31.04 -36.88
CA GLY A 663 -8.77 32.15 -37.18
C GLY A 663 -9.98 31.63 -37.94
N MET A 664 -11.16 32.05 -37.52
CA MET A 664 -12.36 32.01 -38.37
C MET A 664 -11.98 32.63 -39.73
N PRO A 665 -12.28 32.00 -40.88
CA PRO A 665 -11.90 32.57 -42.17
C PRO A 665 -12.59 33.93 -42.31
N THR A 666 -11.81 35.01 -42.28
CA THR A 666 -12.28 36.30 -42.77
C THR A 666 -12.37 36.18 -44.29
N ASP A 667 -13.59 36.29 -44.78
CA ASP A 667 -13.96 36.27 -46.18
C ASP A 667 -13.44 37.56 -46.85
N ASP A 668 -12.16 37.57 -47.23
CA ASP A 668 -11.58 38.63 -48.05
C ASP A 668 -11.49 38.17 -49.51
N GLN A 669 -12.64 38.23 -50.18
CA GLN A 669 -12.65 38.46 -51.62
C GLN A 669 -12.35 39.93 -51.92
N GLN A 670 -11.12 40.23 -52.34
CA GLN A 670 -10.92 41.21 -53.41
C GLN A 670 -9.56 41.03 -54.07
N GLY A 671 -9.61 40.63 -55.34
CA GLY A 671 -8.43 40.41 -56.16
C GLY A 671 -7.72 41.69 -56.55
N ASN A 672 -6.44 41.56 -56.88
CA ASN A 672 -5.88 42.28 -58.02
C ASN A 672 -4.69 41.53 -58.64
N THR A 673 -4.63 41.65 -59.96
CA THR A 673 -3.77 40.98 -60.94
C THR A 673 -2.32 41.50 -60.94
N GLY A 674 -1.35 40.63 -61.23
CA GLY A 674 0.03 41.03 -61.59
C GLY A 674 0.93 39.83 -61.96
N GLN A 675 1.50 39.87 -63.16
CA GLN A 675 2.20 38.82 -63.93
C GLN A 675 3.58 38.35 -63.39
N PRO A 676 4.17 37.27 -63.99
CA PRO A 676 5.28 36.48 -63.44
C PRO A 676 6.66 36.93 -63.94
N THR A 677 7.69 36.53 -63.20
CA THR A 677 9.07 36.46 -63.71
C THR A 677 9.70 35.11 -63.38
N ASP A 678 10.00 34.37 -64.44
CA ASP A 678 10.97 33.27 -64.50
C ASP A 678 12.33 33.69 -63.94
N GLN A 679 12.97 32.81 -63.16
CA GLN A 679 14.40 32.55 -63.33
C GLN A 679 14.72 31.08 -63.02
N THR A 680 15.43 30.50 -63.98
CA THR A 680 15.90 29.12 -64.14
C THR A 680 17.32 28.93 -63.57
N SER A 681 17.62 27.73 -63.07
CA SER A 681 18.87 26.92 -63.26
C SER A 681 18.96 25.83 -62.16
N SER A 682 18.63 24.56 -62.47
CA SER A 682 19.51 23.43 -62.89
C SER A 682 20.35 22.83 -61.73
N SER A 683 19.98 21.67 -61.17
CA SER A 683 20.47 20.29 -61.46
C SER A 683 21.99 20.11 -61.22
N SER A 684 22.51 19.08 -60.53
CA SER A 684 22.27 17.63 -60.64
C SER A 684 23.12 16.81 -59.64
N SER A 685 22.59 15.65 -59.20
CA SER A 685 23.23 14.31 -58.96
C SER A 685 24.61 14.21 -58.26
N ASN A 686 24.92 13.30 -57.33
CA ASN A 686 24.83 11.83 -57.45
C ASN A 686 25.33 11.12 -56.17
N THR A 687 24.65 10.02 -55.80
CA THR A 687 25.11 8.70 -55.29
C THR A 687 26.35 8.51 -54.39
N GLY A 688 26.19 7.69 -53.33
CA GLY A 688 27.29 6.88 -52.76
C GLY A 688 26.96 6.18 -51.44
N SER A 689 26.79 4.86 -51.49
CA SER A 689 26.44 3.92 -50.41
C SER A 689 27.58 3.61 -49.42
N GLN A 690 27.23 3.28 -48.16
CA GLN A 690 27.63 2.11 -47.34
C GLN A 690 27.47 2.44 -45.83
N LEU A 691 26.59 1.80 -45.05
CA LEU A 691 26.61 0.45 -44.44
C LEU A 691 27.70 0.23 -43.37
N VAL A 692 27.20 -0.10 -42.17
CA VAL A 692 27.74 -0.91 -41.06
C VAL A 692 28.23 -0.17 -39.79
N SER A 693 27.79 -0.83 -38.71
CA SER A 693 27.74 -0.66 -37.26
C SER A 693 29.00 -0.30 -36.49
N HIS A 694 28.82 0.25 -35.28
CA HIS A 694 29.67 -0.08 -34.15
C HIS A 694 28.88 -0.30 -32.85
N GLN A 695 28.94 -1.55 -32.37
CA GLN A 695 28.77 -1.92 -30.97
C GLN A 695 29.97 -1.44 -30.15
N THR A 696 29.65 -1.02 -28.93
CA THR A 696 30.30 -1.28 -27.63
C THR A 696 31.74 -1.77 -27.62
N GLN A 697 32.62 -1.03 -26.92
CA GLN A 697 33.62 -1.63 -26.04
C GLN A 697 33.98 -0.72 -24.87
N ALA A 698 33.98 -1.34 -23.69
CA ALA A 698 34.46 -0.82 -22.42
C ALA A 698 35.97 -0.56 -22.46
N ASN A 699 36.45 0.34 -21.60
CA ASN A 699 37.83 0.29 -21.15
C ASN A 699 37.91 0.65 -19.66
N GLU A 700 38.41 -0.30 -18.88
CA GLU A 700 38.90 -0.11 -17.52
C GLU A 700 40.19 0.73 -17.55
N GLN A 701 40.37 1.61 -16.55
CA GLN A 701 41.71 2.05 -16.18
C GLN A 701 41.80 2.26 -14.66
N LYS A 702 42.71 1.50 -14.04
CA LYS A 702 43.13 1.56 -12.64
C LYS A 702 44.44 2.38 -12.51
N SER A 703 44.63 2.97 -11.31
CA SER A 703 45.89 3.48 -10.71
C SER A 703 46.35 4.86 -11.21
N SER A 704 46.79 5.85 -10.41
CA SER A 704 47.27 5.92 -9.02
C SER A 704 47.37 7.38 -8.53
N THR A 705 47.18 7.55 -7.22
CA THR A 705 47.75 8.54 -6.25
C THR A 705 48.52 9.79 -6.71
N SER A 706 48.14 10.94 -6.15
CA SER A 706 49.10 11.91 -5.60
C SER A 706 48.51 12.71 -4.44
N GLU A 707 49.28 12.81 -3.36
CA GLU A 707 49.05 13.60 -2.16
C GLU A 707 49.21 15.10 -2.42
N SER A 708 48.47 15.94 -1.71
CA SER A 708 49.00 17.22 -1.24
C SER A 708 48.31 17.64 0.07
N LYS A 709 49.12 17.68 1.13
CA LYS A 709 48.88 18.43 2.37
C LYS A 709 49.35 19.86 2.12
N GLU A 710 48.56 20.85 2.54
CA GLU A 710 49.13 22.00 3.24
C GLU A 710 48.15 22.56 4.27
N LYS A 711 48.75 23.06 5.36
CA LYS A 711 48.20 23.38 6.68
C LYS A 711 48.17 24.89 6.88
N GLY A 712 47.22 25.33 7.70
CA GLY A 712 47.38 26.40 8.70
C GLY A 712 46.96 27.79 8.25
N LYS A 713 46.44 28.67 9.11
CA LYS A 713 46.15 28.62 10.56
C LYS A 713 45.49 29.97 10.93
N ASN A 714 44.58 29.96 11.92
CA ASN A 714 44.33 30.93 13.02
C ASN A 714 44.08 32.44 12.69
N GLU A 715 43.38 33.28 13.45
CA GLU A 715 42.75 33.27 14.79
C GLU A 715 41.87 34.55 14.91
N ASP A 716 40.85 34.48 15.78
CA ASP A 716 40.27 35.48 16.70
C ASP A 716 40.20 37.00 16.37
N GLU A 717 39.02 37.60 16.63
CA GLU A 717 38.86 38.64 17.68
C GLU A 717 37.39 39.01 17.98
N LYS A 718 37.10 39.09 19.29
CA LYS A 718 35.96 39.77 19.95
C LYS A 718 36.11 41.30 19.81
N GLN A 719 35.02 42.09 19.84
CA GLN A 719 34.72 43.04 20.94
C GLN A 719 33.36 43.76 20.79
N ASP A 720 32.85 44.19 21.94
CA ASP A 720 31.58 44.77 22.36
C ASP A 720 31.28 46.24 21.94
N ASP A 721 30.10 46.68 22.42
CA ASP A 721 29.59 48.03 22.76
C ASP A 721 28.51 48.60 21.82
N LYS A 722 27.22 48.70 22.25
CA LYS A 722 26.59 49.74 23.13
C LYS A 722 26.82 51.16 22.59
N GLU A 723 25.82 52.02 22.40
CA GLU A 723 24.79 52.47 23.35
C GLU A 723 23.75 53.39 22.62
N GLU A 724 22.50 53.37 23.11
CA GLU A 724 21.58 54.50 23.42
C GLU A 724 21.36 55.70 22.45
N ALA A 725 20.22 56.42 22.43
CA ALA A 725 18.92 56.38 23.10
C ALA A 725 17.98 57.40 22.40
N THR A 726 16.66 57.21 22.52
CA THR A 726 15.63 58.18 22.98
C THR A 726 14.24 57.73 22.48
N THR A 727 13.39 57.05 23.27
CA THR A 727 12.39 57.56 24.26
C THR A 727 11.52 58.71 23.71
N GLU A 728 10.19 58.71 23.76
CA GLU A 728 9.31 58.45 24.92
C GLU A 728 7.82 58.50 24.47
N THR A 729 6.93 57.53 24.76
CA THR A 729 5.84 57.52 25.79
C THR A 729 4.62 56.76 25.17
N LYS A 730 3.72 56.01 25.83
CA LYS A 730 3.48 55.57 27.22
C LYS A 730 2.52 54.34 27.23
N THR A 731 2.76 53.48 28.23
CA THR A 731 2.17 52.19 28.71
C THR A 731 0.78 52.39 29.40
N PRO A 732 0.06 51.43 30.08
CA PRO A 732 0.43 50.08 30.59
C PRO A 732 -0.63 48.94 30.59
N GLY A 733 -0.20 47.70 30.92
CA GLY A 733 -1.07 46.74 31.62
C GLY A 733 -0.81 45.24 31.42
N LYS A 734 0.01 44.64 32.29
CA LYS A 734 0.10 43.18 32.50
C LYS A 734 -1.26 42.58 32.92
N ARG A 735 -1.63 41.42 32.39
CA ARG A 735 -2.38 40.39 33.14
C ARG A 735 -2.09 38.97 32.62
N LYS A 736 -1.62 38.12 33.54
CA LYS A 736 -1.64 36.66 33.46
C LYS A 736 -3.08 36.19 33.26
N ILE A 737 -3.31 35.24 32.35
CA ILE A 737 -4.51 34.39 32.35
C ILE A 737 -4.04 32.94 32.20
N LEU A 738 -4.32 32.16 33.25
CA LEU A 738 -4.17 30.71 33.36
C LEU A 738 -5.19 29.99 32.45
N PRO A 739 -4.92 28.75 32.02
CA PRO A 739 -5.97 27.88 31.49
C PRO A 739 -6.92 27.47 32.63
N SER A 740 -8.22 27.74 32.46
CA SER A 740 -9.24 27.33 33.42
C SER A 740 -9.49 25.83 33.34
N THR A 741 -9.24 25.17 34.46
CA THR A 741 -9.79 23.87 34.82
C THR A 741 -11.30 23.94 34.97
N GLY A 742 -12.01 22.92 34.48
CA GLY A 742 -13.43 22.69 34.72
C GLY A 742 -13.66 21.24 35.11
N GLN A 743 -13.42 20.91 36.38
CA GLN A 743 -14.02 19.77 37.06
C GLN A 743 -15.26 20.27 37.80
N GLU A 744 -16.43 19.72 37.45
CA GLU A 744 -17.60 19.68 38.34
C GLU A 744 -17.90 18.20 38.58
N THR A 745 -17.53 17.76 39.78
CA THR A 745 -17.92 16.49 40.39
C THR A 745 -19.39 16.56 40.80
N SER A 746 -20.25 15.72 40.21
CA SER A 746 -21.56 15.42 40.78
C SER A 746 -21.50 14.11 41.56
N TYR A 747 -21.42 14.25 42.87
CA TYR A 747 -21.71 13.21 43.86
C TYR A 747 -23.18 12.78 43.74
N LEU A 748 -23.43 11.56 43.27
CA LEU A 748 -24.62 10.77 43.65
C LEU A 748 -24.44 9.28 43.32
N ALA A 749 -23.28 8.73 43.69
CA ALA A 749 -23.17 7.32 44.05
C ALA A 749 -23.68 7.15 45.49
N LEU A 750 -24.99 7.29 45.69
CA LEU A 750 -25.70 6.93 46.92
C LEU A 750 -27.17 6.61 46.60
N PHE A 751 -27.40 5.83 45.55
CA PHE A 751 -28.66 5.09 45.36
C PHE A 751 -28.46 3.73 44.68
N GLY A 752 -27.24 3.16 44.74
CA GLY A 752 -27.09 1.71 44.66
C GLY A 752 -27.44 1.14 46.03
N VAL A 753 -28.68 0.67 46.24
CA VAL A 753 -29.13 -0.30 47.28
C VAL A 753 -30.66 -0.51 47.25
N ALA A 754 -31.46 0.33 46.58
CA ALA A 754 -32.94 0.22 46.63
C ALA A 754 -33.61 -0.57 45.48
N ILE A 755 -32.92 -0.93 44.40
CA ILE A 755 -33.53 -1.66 43.25
C ILE A 755 -33.15 -3.15 43.23
N ALA A 756 -32.11 -3.55 43.98
CA ALA A 756 -31.73 -4.96 44.14
C ALA A 756 -32.60 -5.73 45.17
N THR A 757 -33.50 -5.06 45.90
CA THR A 757 -34.40 -5.69 46.89
C THR A 757 -35.83 -5.92 46.38
N MET A 758 -36.22 -5.41 45.22
CA MET A 758 -37.55 -5.69 44.62
C MET A 758 -37.56 -6.92 43.68
N SER A 759 -36.43 -7.29 43.09
CA SER A 759 -36.35 -8.49 42.23
C SER A 759 -36.26 -9.81 43.03
N LEU A 760 -35.94 -9.76 44.32
CA LEU A 760 -35.99 -10.93 45.23
C LEU A 760 -37.38 -11.18 45.87
N VAL A 761 -38.32 -10.24 45.74
CA VAL A 761 -39.69 -10.40 46.28
C VAL A 761 -40.67 -10.95 45.23
N TRP A 762 -40.34 -10.86 43.94
CA TRP A 762 -41.12 -11.52 42.86
C TRP A 762 -40.69 -12.96 42.56
N TYR A 763 -39.53 -13.38 43.04
CA TYR A 763 -39.09 -14.78 43.01
C TYR A 763 -39.79 -15.68 44.07
N LYS A 764 -40.71 -15.12 44.87
CA LYS A 764 -41.43 -15.87 45.93
C LYS A 764 -42.96 -15.90 45.82
N LYS A 765 -43.57 -15.50 44.69
CA LYS A 765 -45.05 -15.47 44.57
C LYS A 765 -45.67 -15.90 43.24
N LYS A 766 -45.08 -16.88 42.54
CA LYS A 766 -45.76 -17.63 41.46
C LYS A 766 -45.27 -19.08 41.31
N ARG A 767 -45.08 -19.76 42.44
CA ARG A 767 -45.30 -21.21 42.55
C ARG A 767 -46.66 -21.38 43.22
N MET A 768 -47.72 -21.38 42.40
CA MET A 768 -49.05 -21.89 42.74
C MET A 768 -49.89 -21.83 41.46
N THR A 769 -50.58 -22.94 41.19
CA THR A 769 -51.59 -23.22 40.16
C THR A 769 -51.12 -23.51 38.73
N HIS A 770 -51.29 -24.81 38.42
CA HIS A 770 -51.25 -25.56 37.16
C HIS A 770 -49.90 -25.89 36.53
#